data_AF-A0A6I5KYX1-F1
#
_entry.id   AF-A0A6I5KYX1-F1
#
_cell.length_a   1.000
_cell.length_b   1.000
_cell.length_c   1.000
_cell.angle_alpha   90.00
_cell.angle_beta   90.00
_cell.angle_gamma   90.00
#
_symmetry.space_group_name_H-M   'P 1'
#
loop_
_entity.id
_entity.type
_entity.pdbx_description
1 polymer ?
#
loop_
_entity_poly.entity_id
_entity_poly.type
_entity_poly.pdbx_seq_one_letter_code
_entity_poly.pdbx_strand_id
1 'polypeptide(L)'
;MFIGAGTVNAQFLLQAPNTGDENNYRWYEASDLATVLGTNSFYEATQPGIYFATYDGTLCGSNATGYFILTDCNAPNNQVTLDISASIPSGVTVSWSPAVSGDQSRPTVTSTQTVTRYVATITKAGNSSALPRFTVVCMSQAANLVDDLIAVNEDESIVVPIFDNDSDLPTNGTLSITGPSNGAVSIDDNGTANDPSDDVVTYIPNPDFNGSDSFDYTICNSFGDCSTATVTVDVLPIVDTNDDSVSTDIDTDVVISWRANDNDIPTSGTITATNPTSGTIVLNENGTPNNPSDDNITYVPDPGFNGTDTFEYTVCDANGNCDTATITVIINPPGIDLDSDNDGIVDSFEDLNADSDNDPSTEPTDTDGDGFPDYLDIDSDNDGIPDNVEAQLALGYIPPSLVDTNANGLDDAYELDGNVGLIPVDSDNDGLPDYVDLDSDDDNVPDAIEGHDHDHDGIPEVTFIGSDKDNDGLDDGYEGETVIDIDVNDEMDEPSLFLTDTDSDGIPDFRDSDDDDDGIETIDEDLDQDGNYANDDTDGDGVPNYLDPDLGETTVDEIDVINVITPNGDGVHDVLAINGIENYPNNTVRIYNRWGVMVYQTRSYNTNGNVFDGTSQGRVTVDQDNKLPVGTYFYVLDYEDMGGNMKQLSGYIYINR
;
A
#
# COMPACT_ATOMS: atom_id res chain seq x y z
N MET A 1 -0.29 -65.98 -13.49
CA MET A 1 -1.38 -65.46 -14.33
C MET A 1 -1.56 -64.01 -13.85
N PHE A 2 -0.85 -63.03 -14.43
CA PHE A 2 -1.17 -62.30 -15.68
C PHE A 2 -2.47 -61.46 -15.52
N ILE A 3 -2.63 -60.16 -15.84
CA ILE A 3 -1.85 -58.95 -16.28
C ILE A 3 -2.65 -57.72 -15.74
N GLY A 4 -2.17 -56.48 -15.49
CA GLY A 4 -0.85 -55.83 -15.63
C GLY A 4 -0.95 -54.40 -16.27
N ALA A 5 0.07 -53.54 -16.07
CA ALA A 5 0.21 -52.11 -16.48
C ALA A 5 -0.54 -51.06 -15.60
N GLY A 6 -0.07 -49.81 -15.46
CA GLY A 6 1.17 -49.15 -15.95
C GLY A 6 1.80 -48.27 -14.85
N THR A 7 3.13 -48.20 -14.72
CA THR A 7 4.03 -47.21 -15.37
C THR A 7 3.65 -45.75 -15.10
N VAL A 8 4.30 -45.13 -14.12
CA VAL A 8 4.54 -43.69 -14.12
C VAL A 8 5.93 -43.51 -14.72
N ASN A 9 5.99 -43.08 -15.98
CA ASN A 9 7.24 -42.73 -16.65
C ASN A 9 7.33 -41.21 -16.69
N ALA A 10 8.24 -40.62 -15.92
CA ALA A 10 8.70 -39.27 -16.17
C ALA A 10 10.07 -39.36 -16.85
N GLN A 11 10.13 -39.04 -18.14
CA GLN A 11 11.40 -38.77 -18.81
C GLN A 11 11.54 -37.25 -18.88
N PHE A 12 12.59 -36.69 -18.29
CA PHE A 12 12.92 -35.28 -18.47
C PHE A 12 14.05 -35.19 -19.49
N LEU A 13 13.83 -34.40 -20.55
CA LEU A 13 14.79 -34.23 -21.64
C LEU A 13 15.23 -32.77 -21.69
N LEU A 14 16.40 -32.45 -21.13
CA LEU A 14 16.99 -31.13 -21.30
C LEU A 14 17.58 -30.99 -22.71
N GLN A 15 17.11 -30.00 -23.46
CA GLN A 15 17.58 -29.72 -24.81
C GLN A 15 17.70 -28.21 -25.03
N ALA A 16 18.83 -27.75 -25.58
CA ALA A 16 18.90 -26.43 -26.20
C ALA A 16 17.82 -26.36 -27.30
N PRO A 17 17.01 -25.28 -27.39
CA PRO A 17 15.89 -25.18 -28.33
C PRO A 17 16.28 -25.49 -29.78
N ASN A 18 17.50 -25.10 -30.16
CA ASN A 18 18.14 -25.38 -31.44
C ASN A 18 19.66 -25.13 -31.33
N THR A 19 20.43 -25.37 -32.39
CA THR A 19 21.90 -25.24 -32.39
C THR A 19 22.42 -23.79 -32.46
N GLY A 20 21.61 -22.82 -32.02
CA GLY A 20 21.94 -21.40 -32.02
C GLY A 20 21.48 -20.67 -30.76
N ASP A 21 20.95 -21.40 -29.78
CA ASP A 21 20.43 -20.88 -28.52
C ASP A 21 21.11 -21.65 -27.37
N GLU A 22 22.37 -21.30 -27.11
CA GLU A 22 23.20 -21.87 -26.03
C GLU A 22 23.04 -21.10 -24.70
N ASN A 23 22.04 -20.19 -24.61
CA ASN A 23 21.87 -19.29 -23.47
C ASN A 23 20.56 -19.53 -22.70
N ASN A 24 19.54 -20.15 -23.30
CA ASN A 24 18.27 -20.43 -22.63
C ASN A 24 18.01 -21.95 -22.50
N TYR A 25 18.13 -22.49 -21.28
CA TYR A 25 18.08 -23.92 -20.98
C TYR A 25 16.75 -24.35 -20.35
N ARG A 26 15.81 -24.75 -21.21
CA ARG A 26 14.47 -25.21 -20.79
C ARG A 26 14.41 -26.70 -20.54
N TRP A 27 13.81 -27.07 -19.41
CA TRP A 27 13.38 -28.42 -19.11
C TRP A 27 12.06 -28.73 -19.83
N TYR A 28 11.82 -30.01 -20.10
CA TYR A 28 10.55 -30.48 -20.63
C TYR A 28 10.09 -31.72 -19.86
N GLU A 29 8.85 -31.68 -19.36
CA GLU A 29 8.12 -32.88 -18.94
C GLU A 29 7.82 -33.76 -20.16
N ALA A 30 8.49 -34.90 -20.33
CA ALA A 30 8.10 -35.91 -21.32
C ALA A 30 7.19 -36.96 -20.66
N SER A 31 5.91 -36.61 -20.54
CA SER A 31 4.81 -37.50 -20.13
C SER A 31 4.23 -38.33 -21.29
N ASP A 32 4.49 -37.94 -22.55
CA ASP A 32 4.12 -38.70 -23.75
C ASP A 32 5.37 -39.18 -24.54
N LEU A 33 5.41 -40.48 -24.83
CA LEU A 33 6.49 -41.17 -25.55
C LEU A 33 6.28 -41.23 -27.07
N ALA A 34 5.17 -40.71 -27.61
CA ALA A 34 4.80 -40.83 -29.02
C ALA A 34 5.14 -39.61 -29.90
N THR A 35 5.27 -38.42 -29.31
CA THR A 35 5.47 -37.16 -30.04
C THR A 35 6.51 -36.25 -29.37
N VAL A 36 7.66 -36.10 -30.02
CA VAL A 36 8.58 -34.98 -29.76
C VAL A 36 8.03 -33.74 -30.49
N LEU A 37 8.31 -32.54 -29.93
CA LEU A 37 7.74 -31.22 -30.26
C LEU A 37 6.44 -30.92 -29.48
N GLY A 38 6.59 -30.54 -28.21
CA GLY A 38 5.49 -30.18 -27.30
C GLY A 38 5.25 -28.67 -27.16
N THR A 39 4.15 -28.33 -26.50
CA THR A 39 3.70 -26.94 -26.21
C THR A 39 3.41 -26.70 -24.72
N ASN A 40 3.92 -27.56 -23.83
CA ASN A 40 3.56 -27.56 -22.41
C ASN A 40 4.78 -27.43 -21.50
N SER A 41 4.56 -26.77 -20.36
CA SER A 41 5.31 -26.77 -19.09
C SER A 41 6.83 -26.98 -19.18
N PHE A 42 7.56 -25.88 -19.04
CA PHE A 42 9.02 -25.88 -18.85
C PHE A 42 9.39 -25.41 -17.44
N TYR A 43 10.53 -25.89 -16.96
CA TYR A 43 11.26 -25.33 -15.82
C TYR A 43 12.53 -24.69 -16.39
N GLU A 44 12.94 -23.54 -15.88
CA GLU A 44 14.13 -22.80 -16.30
C GLU A 44 15.15 -22.89 -15.17
N ALA A 45 16.40 -23.26 -15.49
CA ALA A 45 17.42 -23.45 -14.46
C ALA A 45 18.09 -22.10 -14.13
N THR A 46 17.63 -21.46 -13.06
CA THR A 46 18.09 -20.14 -12.58
C THR A 46 19.32 -20.22 -11.66
N GLN A 47 19.71 -21.41 -11.19
CA GLN A 47 20.82 -21.58 -10.25
C GLN A 47 21.79 -22.71 -10.68
N PRO A 48 23.09 -22.65 -10.32
CA PRO A 48 24.06 -23.73 -10.50
C PRO A 48 23.67 -25.04 -9.78
N GLY A 49 23.84 -26.20 -10.42
CA GLY A 49 23.42 -27.47 -9.83
C GLY A 49 23.78 -28.73 -10.62
N ILE A 50 23.55 -29.90 -9.99
CA ILE A 50 23.65 -31.21 -10.64
C ILE A 50 22.25 -31.76 -10.90
N TYR A 51 21.95 -31.96 -12.17
CA TYR A 51 20.66 -32.34 -12.71
C TYR A 51 20.75 -33.69 -13.46
N PHE A 52 19.64 -34.43 -13.54
CA PHE A 52 19.64 -35.82 -14.03
C PHE A 52 18.83 -35.98 -15.32
N ALA A 53 19.43 -36.59 -16.35
CA ALA A 53 18.90 -36.58 -17.72
C ALA A 53 18.22 -37.89 -18.18
N THR A 54 18.05 -38.90 -17.30
CA THR A 54 17.16 -40.07 -17.50
C THR A 54 17.27 -41.04 -16.32
N TYR A 55 16.14 -41.65 -15.97
CA TYR A 55 15.95 -42.51 -14.80
C TYR A 55 15.29 -43.84 -15.23
N ASP A 56 15.71 -44.97 -14.64
CA ASP A 56 15.25 -46.31 -15.03
C ASP A 56 14.10 -46.87 -14.16
N GLY A 57 13.63 -46.07 -13.19
CA GLY A 57 12.57 -46.44 -12.24
C GLY A 57 13.06 -46.80 -10.83
N THR A 58 14.34 -46.58 -10.47
CA THR A 58 14.90 -46.96 -9.16
C THR A 58 15.57 -45.81 -8.40
N LEU A 59 15.19 -45.62 -7.12
CA LEU A 59 15.46 -44.39 -6.35
C LEU A 59 16.96 -44.01 -6.30
N CYS A 60 17.24 -42.76 -6.69
CA CYS A 60 18.49 -42.00 -6.56
C CYS A 60 19.81 -42.70 -6.97
N GLY A 61 20.41 -42.23 -8.06
CA GLY A 61 21.85 -42.26 -8.30
C GLY A 61 22.49 -43.57 -8.77
N SER A 62 21.84 -44.72 -8.65
CA SER A 62 22.46 -46.01 -8.97
C SER A 62 22.53 -46.36 -10.47
N ASN A 63 21.57 -45.90 -11.30
CA ASN A 63 21.45 -46.25 -12.73
C ASN A 63 21.19 -45.05 -13.68
N ALA A 64 21.61 -43.83 -13.33
CA ALA A 64 21.46 -42.67 -14.23
C ALA A 64 22.19 -42.88 -15.58
N THR A 65 21.54 -42.64 -16.72
CA THR A 65 22.20 -42.78 -18.05
C THR A 65 23.00 -41.52 -18.47
N GLY A 66 22.78 -40.42 -17.75
CA GLY A 66 23.57 -39.20 -17.88
C GLY A 66 23.31 -38.19 -16.76
N TYR A 67 24.36 -37.46 -16.42
CA TYR A 67 24.36 -36.28 -15.56
C TYR A 67 24.39 -35.02 -16.43
N PHE A 68 23.74 -33.97 -15.98
CA PHE A 68 23.88 -32.61 -16.49
C PHE A 68 24.35 -31.74 -15.31
N ILE A 69 25.37 -30.92 -15.52
CA ILE A 69 26.01 -30.13 -14.48
C ILE A 69 26.06 -28.71 -15.00
N LEU A 70 25.29 -27.84 -14.35
CA LEU A 70 25.27 -26.40 -14.55
C LEU A 70 26.15 -25.78 -13.47
N THR A 71 27.10 -24.94 -13.88
CA THR A 71 27.92 -24.16 -12.95
C THR A 71 27.71 -22.68 -13.20
N ASP A 72 28.10 -21.84 -12.27
CA ASP A 72 28.50 -20.46 -12.58
C ASP A 72 29.70 -20.48 -13.56
N CYS A 73 29.82 -19.49 -14.44
CA CYS A 73 30.93 -19.30 -15.37
C CYS A 73 32.18 -18.72 -14.71
N ASN A 74 32.06 -18.10 -13.54
CA ASN A 74 33.20 -17.58 -12.79
C ASN A 74 34.01 -18.70 -12.10
N ALA A 75 35.30 -18.46 -11.88
CA ALA A 75 36.19 -19.40 -11.20
C ALA A 75 36.30 -19.02 -9.72
N PRO A 76 36.21 -19.97 -8.77
CA PRO A 76 36.38 -21.42 -8.94
C PRO A 76 35.11 -22.20 -9.30
N ASN A 77 33.93 -21.56 -9.25
CA ASN A 77 32.61 -22.20 -9.34
C ASN A 77 32.43 -23.00 -10.65
N ASN A 78 33.11 -22.61 -11.73
CA ASN A 78 33.13 -23.29 -13.02
C ASN A 78 33.94 -24.61 -13.10
N GLN A 79 34.51 -25.14 -12.01
CA GLN A 79 35.29 -26.39 -12.05
C GLN A 79 34.53 -27.63 -11.59
N VAL A 80 34.41 -28.62 -12.48
CA VAL A 80 33.65 -29.86 -12.24
C VAL A 80 34.57 -31.08 -12.21
N THR A 81 34.49 -31.90 -11.16
CA THR A 81 35.22 -33.17 -11.08
C THR A 81 34.33 -34.35 -11.48
N LEU A 82 34.67 -35.02 -12.58
CA LEU A 82 33.90 -36.13 -13.16
C LEU A 82 34.29 -37.46 -12.52
N ASP A 83 33.83 -37.71 -11.29
CA ASP A 83 34.19 -38.92 -10.54
C ASP A 83 33.52 -40.19 -11.11
N ILE A 84 34.34 -41.09 -11.65
CA ILE A 84 33.91 -42.43 -12.09
C ILE A 84 34.68 -43.54 -11.36
N SER A 85 35.38 -43.22 -10.27
CA SER A 85 36.30 -44.13 -9.58
C SER A 85 35.63 -45.42 -9.09
N ALA A 86 34.38 -45.32 -8.62
CA ALA A 86 33.55 -46.47 -8.22
C ALA A 86 33.13 -47.37 -9.40
N SER A 87 33.12 -46.84 -10.63
CA SER A 87 32.64 -47.48 -11.85
C SER A 87 33.74 -48.15 -12.68
N ILE A 88 34.97 -48.24 -12.16
CA ILE A 88 36.16 -48.78 -12.84
C ILE A 88 36.54 -50.16 -12.26
N PRO A 89 36.27 -51.28 -12.97
CA PRO A 89 36.72 -52.59 -12.54
C PRO A 89 38.25 -52.73 -12.63
N SER A 90 38.84 -53.64 -11.84
CA SER A 90 40.29 -53.86 -11.88
C SER A 90 40.78 -54.34 -13.26
N GLY A 91 41.89 -53.76 -13.73
CA GLY A 91 42.53 -54.12 -15.01
C GLY A 91 41.76 -53.70 -16.26
N VAL A 92 41.01 -52.59 -16.21
CA VAL A 92 40.48 -51.90 -17.40
C VAL A 92 41.33 -50.66 -17.73
N THR A 93 41.23 -50.17 -18.96
CA THR A 93 41.70 -48.84 -19.35
C THR A 93 40.51 -47.92 -19.57
N VAL A 94 40.61 -46.67 -19.10
CA VAL A 94 39.62 -45.61 -19.34
C VAL A 94 40.09 -44.71 -20.47
N SER A 95 39.16 -44.27 -21.32
CA SER A 95 39.36 -43.19 -22.28
C SER A 95 38.11 -42.31 -22.35
N TRP A 96 38.29 -41.00 -22.41
CA TRP A 96 37.18 -40.03 -22.49
C TRP A 96 36.99 -39.46 -23.91
N SER A 97 35.75 -39.08 -24.22
CA SER A 97 35.39 -38.30 -25.41
C SER A 97 34.48 -37.13 -24.99
N PRO A 98 34.88 -35.85 -25.17
CA PRO A 98 36.22 -35.38 -25.53
C PRO A 98 37.34 -35.88 -24.61
N ALA A 99 38.58 -35.84 -25.09
CA ALA A 99 39.72 -36.26 -24.29
C ALA A 99 39.99 -35.27 -23.15
N VAL A 100 40.06 -35.77 -21.92
CA VAL A 100 40.34 -34.98 -20.70
C VAL A 100 41.73 -35.31 -20.17
N SER A 101 42.38 -34.32 -19.54
CA SER A 101 43.71 -34.48 -18.94
C SER A 101 43.63 -34.90 -17.47
N GLY A 102 44.78 -35.23 -16.87
CA GLY A 102 44.85 -35.65 -15.46
C GLY A 102 44.42 -37.10 -15.20
N ASP A 103 44.02 -37.38 -13.97
CA ASP A 103 43.55 -38.71 -13.53
C ASP A 103 42.27 -39.09 -14.28
N GLN A 104 42.35 -40.12 -15.11
CA GLN A 104 41.22 -40.57 -15.94
C GLN A 104 40.07 -41.17 -15.11
N SER A 105 40.25 -41.45 -13.82
CA SER A 105 39.20 -41.92 -12.91
C SER A 105 38.42 -40.80 -12.22
N ARG A 106 39.01 -39.61 -12.12
CA ARG A 106 38.42 -38.41 -11.47
C ARG A 106 38.90 -37.11 -12.16
N PRO A 107 38.76 -36.96 -13.48
CA PRO A 107 39.29 -35.78 -14.18
C PRO A 107 38.46 -34.54 -13.83
N THR A 108 39.15 -33.42 -13.63
CA THR A 108 38.51 -32.11 -13.48
C THR A 108 38.44 -31.43 -14.84
N VAL A 109 37.28 -30.85 -15.15
CA VAL A 109 37.02 -30.06 -16.37
C VAL A 109 36.55 -28.67 -15.96
N THR A 110 36.96 -27.65 -16.71
CA THR A 110 36.42 -26.30 -16.58
C THR A 110 35.20 -26.19 -17.48
N SER A 111 34.10 -25.74 -16.89
CA SER A 111 32.84 -25.47 -17.54
C SER A 111 32.92 -24.22 -18.42
N THR A 112 32.07 -24.15 -19.44
CA THR A 112 31.97 -23.04 -20.40
C THR A 112 30.54 -22.88 -20.85
N GLN A 113 30.15 -21.70 -21.35
CA GLN A 113 28.82 -21.45 -21.92
C GLN A 113 28.46 -22.45 -23.05
N THR A 114 29.46 -22.99 -23.76
CA THR A 114 29.25 -24.09 -24.72
C THR A 114 29.07 -25.44 -24.03
N VAL A 115 27.89 -26.05 -24.22
CA VAL A 115 27.50 -27.38 -23.71
C VAL A 115 28.50 -28.47 -24.14
N THR A 116 29.28 -28.98 -23.20
CA THR A 116 30.27 -30.04 -23.47
C THR A 116 29.83 -31.38 -22.89
N ARG A 117 29.78 -32.42 -23.73
CA ARG A 117 29.33 -33.78 -23.37
C ARG A 117 30.50 -34.74 -23.26
N TYR A 118 30.91 -35.05 -22.04
CA TYR A 118 31.98 -36.01 -21.71
C TYR A 118 31.42 -37.43 -21.53
N VAL A 119 31.98 -38.40 -22.25
CA VAL A 119 31.64 -39.83 -22.13
C VAL A 119 32.91 -40.63 -21.82
N ALA A 120 32.93 -41.29 -20.65
CA ALA A 120 33.96 -42.24 -20.31
C ALA A 120 33.68 -43.61 -20.95
N THR A 121 34.70 -44.20 -21.57
CA THR A 121 34.66 -45.57 -22.10
C THR A 121 35.66 -46.44 -21.36
N ILE A 122 35.18 -47.49 -20.69
CA ILE A 122 36.02 -48.52 -20.08
C ILE A 122 36.28 -49.64 -21.09
N THR A 123 37.52 -50.10 -21.19
CA THR A 123 37.92 -51.18 -22.11
C THR A 123 38.67 -52.29 -21.39
N LYS A 124 38.24 -53.54 -21.59
CA LYS A 124 38.87 -54.75 -21.03
C LYS A 124 38.95 -55.86 -22.08
N ALA A 125 40.16 -56.36 -22.33
CA ALA A 125 40.42 -57.47 -23.26
C ALA A 125 39.78 -57.30 -24.66
N GLY A 126 39.76 -56.05 -25.18
CA GLY A 126 39.19 -55.71 -26.49
C GLY A 126 37.67 -55.46 -26.52
N ASN A 127 36.97 -55.59 -25.38
CA ASN A 127 35.58 -55.19 -25.24
C ASN A 127 35.51 -53.82 -24.57
N SER A 128 34.72 -52.91 -25.13
CA SER A 128 34.53 -51.55 -24.63
C SER A 128 33.08 -51.32 -24.23
N SER A 129 32.86 -50.57 -23.15
CA SER A 129 31.55 -50.12 -22.68
C SER A 129 31.62 -48.65 -22.34
N ALA A 130 30.63 -47.87 -22.79
CA ALA A 130 30.44 -46.51 -22.32
C ALA A 130 29.84 -46.53 -20.90
N LEU A 131 30.30 -45.63 -20.05
CA LEU A 131 29.67 -45.26 -18.78
C LEU A 131 28.63 -44.15 -19.05
N PRO A 132 27.81 -43.77 -18.05
CA PRO A 132 26.93 -42.60 -18.14
C PRO A 132 27.70 -41.35 -18.60
N ARG A 133 27.02 -40.50 -19.38
CA ARG A 133 27.60 -39.24 -19.86
C ARG A 133 27.56 -38.17 -18.77
N PHE A 134 28.52 -37.27 -18.77
CA PHE A 134 28.45 -36.00 -18.04
C PHE A 134 28.31 -34.88 -19.07
N THR A 135 27.25 -34.09 -18.96
CA THR A 135 27.09 -32.86 -19.74
C THR A 135 27.43 -31.71 -18.80
N VAL A 136 28.33 -30.83 -19.21
CA VAL A 136 28.83 -29.72 -18.39
C VAL A 136 28.70 -28.44 -19.19
N VAL A 137 28.10 -27.42 -18.57
CA VAL A 137 27.90 -26.08 -19.12
C VAL A 137 27.90 -25.07 -17.98
N CYS A 138 28.21 -23.81 -18.26
CA CYS A 138 28.09 -22.74 -17.27
C CYS A 138 27.06 -21.69 -17.69
N MET A 139 26.38 -21.11 -16.71
CA MET A 139 25.63 -19.87 -16.84
C MET A 139 26.45 -18.72 -16.27
N SER A 140 26.32 -17.55 -16.86
CA SER A 140 26.74 -16.32 -16.19
C SER A 140 25.70 -15.93 -15.15
N GLN A 141 26.12 -15.22 -14.10
CA GLN A 141 25.28 -14.68 -13.04
C GLN A 141 25.77 -13.26 -12.69
N ALA A 142 24.89 -12.40 -12.17
CA ALA A 142 25.27 -11.07 -11.72
C ALA A 142 26.07 -11.11 -10.41
N ALA A 143 25.57 -11.91 -9.46
CA ALA A 143 26.07 -12.12 -8.10
C ALA A 143 25.70 -13.53 -7.62
N ASN A 144 26.18 -13.95 -6.45
CA ASN A 144 25.62 -15.13 -5.75
C ASN A 144 24.64 -14.60 -4.69
N LEU A 145 23.34 -14.66 -5.02
CA LEU A 145 22.26 -14.27 -4.12
C LEU A 145 21.83 -15.46 -3.26
N VAL A 146 21.31 -15.20 -2.06
CA VAL A 146 20.82 -16.19 -1.09
C VAL A 146 19.45 -15.77 -0.56
N ASP A 147 18.52 -16.72 -0.46
CA ASP A 147 17.17 -16.43 0.04
C ASP A 147 17.19 -15.87 1.48
N ASP A 148 16.37 -14.86 1.71
CA ASP A 148 16.29 -14.08 2.95
C ASP A 148 15.07 -14.45 3.79
N LEU A 149 15.18 -14.22 5.10
CA LEU A 149 14.07 -14.36 6.04
C LEU A 149 14.11 -13.18 7.02
N ILE A 150 13.04 -12.41 7.04
CA ILE A 150 12.79 -11.34 8.02
C ILE A 150 11.49 -11.59 8.77
N ALA A 151 11.34 -10.91 9.90
CA ALA A 151 10.06 -10.76 10.59
C ALA A 151 9.87 -9.29 10.94
N VAL A 152 8.62 -8.85 10.90
CA VAL A 152 8.14 -7.49 11.20
C VAL A 152 6.78 -7.67 11.87
N ASN A 153 6.31 -6.71 12.67
CA ASN A 153 4.92 -6.74 13.11
C ASN A 153 4.01 -6.31 11.95
N GLU A 154 2.71 -6.56 12.02
CA GLU A 154 1.77 -5.83 11.16
C GLU A 154 1.83 -4.32 11.45
N ASP A 155 1.44 -3.55 10.45
CA ASP A 155 1.44 -2.07 10.40
C ASP A 155 2.80 -1.37 10.63
N GLU A 156 3.86 -2.13 10.94
CA GLU A 156 5.24 -1.66 10.96
C GLU A 156 5.93 -1.85 9.60
N SER A 157 6.60 -0.80 9.11
CA SER A 157 7.51 -0.91 7.97
C SER A 157 8.91 -1.38 8.38
N ILE A 158 9.60 -2.10 7.49
CA ILE A 158 10.94 -2.63 7.75
C ILE A 158 11.90 -2.45 6.56
N VAL A 159 13.11 -1.97 6.86
CA VAL A 159 14.24 -2.00 5.91
C VAL A 159 14.79 -3.41 5.83
N VAL A 160 14.68 -4.03 4.66
CA VAL A 160 15.03 -5.43 4.41
C VAL A 160 16.53 -5.55 4.07
N PRO A 161 17.34 -6.27 4.89
CA PRO A 161 18.79 -6.34 4.70
C PRO A 161 19.21 -7.37 3.64
N ILE A 162 18.67 -7.28 2.42
CA ILE A 162 18.83 -8.26 1.33
C ILE A 162 20.28 -8.55 0.89
N PHE A 163 21.26 -7.77 1.35
CA PHE A 163 22.68 -7.95 1.00
C PHE A 163 23.54 -8.60 2.09
N ASP A 164 23.00 -8.89 3.28
CA ASP A 164 23.79 -9.31 4.45
C ASP A 164 24.36 -10.74 4.34
N ASN A 165 23.67 -11.62 3.60
CA ASN A 165 24.04 -13.02 3.33
C ASN A 165 24.73 -13.22 1.95
N ASP A 166 24.78 -12.17 1.15
CA ASP A 166 25.08 -12.18 -0.29
C ASP A 166 26.56 -12.00 -0.64
N SER A 167 26.90 -12.25 -1.91
CA SER A 167 28.29 -12.08 -2.38
C SER A 167 28.44 -11.84 -3.88
N ASP A 168 29.59 -11.26 -4.25
CA ASP A 168 29.94 -10.88 -5.62
C ASP A 168 28.98 -9.86 -6.27
N LEU A 169 28.32 -9.02 -5.45
CA LEU A 169 27.43 -7.93 -5.87
C LEU A 169 28.11 -6.97 -6.87
N PRO A 170 27.47 -6.61 -8.00
CA PRO A 170 28.05 -5.72 -8.99
C PRO A 170 27.85 -4.24 -8.61
N THR A 171 28.93 -3.45 -8.56
CA THR A 171 28.87 -1.98 -8.39
C THR A 171 28.47 -1.23 -9.67
N ASN A 172 27.74 -1.90 -10.57
CA ASN A 172 27.16 -1.32 -11.78
C ASN A 172 26.16 -2.31 -12.41
N GLY A 173 24.88 -1.99 -12.32
CA GLY A 173 23.79 -2.93 -12.59
C GLY A 173 22.42 -2.31 -12.34
N THR A 174 21.43 -3.15 -12.07
CA THR A 174 20.09 -2.75 -11.64
C THR A 174 19.56 -3.74 -10.61
N LEU A 175 18.96 -3.26 -9.52
CA LEU A 175 18.05 -4.01 -8.68
C LEU A 175 16.62 -3.93 -9.28
N SER A 176 15.84 -4.97 -9.09
CA SER A 176 14.41 -5.01 -9.42
C SER A 176 13.71 -6.02 -8.54
N ILE A 177 12.48 -5.73 -8.13
CA ILE A 177 11.71 -6.52 -7.18
C ILE A 177 10.33 -6.85 -7.77
N THR A 178 9.79 -8.03 -7.44
CA THR A 178 8.38 -8.35 -7.69
C THR A 178 7.51 -7.82 -6.55
N GLY A 179 6.35 -7.24 -6.84
CA GLY A 179 5.36 -6.97 -5.79
C GLY A 179 5.00 -8.26 -5.03
N PRO A 180 4.98 -8.25 -3.68
CA PRO A 180 4.51 -9.37 -2.88
C PRO A 180 2.96 -9.44 -2.94
N SER A 181 2.34 -10.34 -2.16
CA SER A 181 0.88 -10.55 -2.26
C SER A 181 0.05 -9.75 -1.26
N ASN A 182 0.62 -9.43 -0.09
CA ASN A 182 -0.07 -8.76 1.01
C ASN A 182 0.83 -7.66 1.60
N GLY A 183 1.42 -6.84 0.73
CA GLY A 183 2.23 -5.69 1.09
C GLY A 183 2.78 -4.93 -0.11
N ALA A 184 3.50 -3.85 0.17
CA ALA A 184 4.24 -3.05 -0.78
C ALA A 184 5.75 -3.18 -0.56
N VAL A 185 6.53 -2.98 -1.63
CA VAL A 185 7.99 -2.87 -1.54
C VAL A 185 8.47 -1.66 -2.34
N SER A 186 9.24 -0.80 -1.69
CA SER A 186 9.91 0.35 -2.32
C SER A 186 11.43 0.15 -2.38
N ILE A 187 12.06 0.86 -3.31
CA ILE A 187 13.53 0.89 -3.50
C ILE A 187 13.97 2.35 -3.49
N ASP A 188 14.83 2.72 -2.54
CA ASP A 188 15.59 3.97 -2.55
C ASP A 188 16.97 3.69 -3.19
N ASP A 189 17.29 4.41 -4.28
CA ASP A 189 18.57 4.26 -4.99
C ASP A 189 19.72 5.06 -4.35
N ASN A 190 19.50 5.70 -3.19
CA ASN A 190 20.46 6.57 -2.49
C ASN A 190 21.08 7.69 -3.37
N GLY A 191 20.46 8.01 -4.51
CA GLY A 191 20.98 8.91 -5.54
C GLY A 191 22.11 8.32 -6.40
N THR A 192 22.33 7.01 -6.36
CA THR A 192 23.41 6.27 -7.06
C THR A 192 22.95 5.41 -8.23
N ALA A 193 21.85 5.81 -8.90
CA ALA A 193 21.32 5.27 -10.15
C ALA A 193 22.25 4.34 -10.96
N ASN A 194 21.87 3.06 -11.05
CA ASN A 194 22.60 1.95 -11.65
C ASN A 194 23.77 1.39 -10.81
N ASP A 195 23.82 1.62 -9.49
CA ASP A 195 24.73 0.94 -8.56
C ASP A 195 23.94 0.17 -7.48
N PRO A 196 23.53 -1.09 -7.74
CA PRO A 196 22.69 -1.86 -6.81
C PRO A 196 23.44 -2.36 -5.57
N SER A 197 24.55 -1.72 -5.19
CA SER A 197 25.34 -2.09 -4.01
C SER A 197 25.14 -1.14 -2.82
N ASP A 198 24.42 -0.04 -3.00
CA ASP A 198 23.91 0.83 -1.93
C ASP A 198 22.40 1.15 -2.00
N ASP A 199 21.64 0.53 -2.92
CA ASP A 199 20.16 0.53 -2.91
C ASP A 199 19.61 0.04 -1.55
N VAL A 200 18.55 0.68 -1.05
CA VAL A 200 17.83 0.30 0.18
C VAL A 200 16.42 -0.18 -0.19
N VAL A 201 16.00 -1.28 0.43
CA VAL A 201 14.68 -1.91 0.20
C VAL A 201 13.85 -1.81 1.46
N THR A 202 12.63 -1.29 1.35
CA THR A 202 11.66 -1.22 2.46
C THR A 202 10.43 -2.06 2.09
N TYR A 203 10.00 -2.91 3.02
CA TYR A 203 8.72 -3.62 2.95
C TYR A 203 7.73 -2.99 3.92
N ILE A 204 6.48 -2.89 3.50
CA ILE A 204 5.33 -2.46 4.30
C ILE A 204 4.26 -3.55 4.09
N PRO A 205 3.73 -4.21 5.14
CA PRO A 205 2.59 -5.11 4.98
C PRO A 205 1.35 -4.33 4.52
N ASN A 206 0.33 -5.02 4.03
CA ASN A 206 -1.01 -4.43 3.97
C ASN A 206 -1.53 -4.22 5.41
N PRO A 207 -2.44 -3.25 5.64
CA PRO A 207 -3.17 -3.13 6.90
C PRO A 207 -3.81 -4.47 7.31
N ASP A 208 -3.81 -4.75 8.62
CA ASP A 208 -4.35 -5.96 9.27
C ASP A 208 -3.80 -7.31 8.71
N PHE A 209 -2.67 -7.29 7.98
CA PHE A 209 -2.11 -8.51 7.42
C PHE A 209 -1.06 -9.15 8.31
N ASN A 210 -1.49 -10.19 9.04
CA ASN A 210 -0.60 -11.15 9.68
C ASN A 210 -0.24 -12.35 8.79
N GLY A 211 0.91 -12.97 9.07
CA GLY A 211 1.32 -14.25 8.49
C GLY A 211 2.45 -14.15 7.46
N SER A 212 2.49 -15.07 6.50
CA SER A 212 3.65 -15.23 5.61
C SER A 212 3.43 -14.62 4.24
N ASP A 213 4.33 -13.71 3.85
CA ASP A 213 4.41 -13.11 2.52
C ASP A 213 5.81 -13.31 1.92
N SER A 214 5.97 -13.01 0.62
CA SER A 214 7.26 -13.17 -0.06
C SER A 214 7.36 -12.36 -1.35
N PHE A 215 8.57 -11.88 -1.64
CA PHE A 215 8.92 -11.28 -2.93
C PHE A 215 10.27 -11.78 -3.45
N ASP A 216 10.44 -11.82 -4.77
CA ASP A 216 11.73 -12.07 -5.41
C ASP A 216 12.45 -10.74 -5.69
N TYR A 217 13.74 -10.67 -5.37
CA TYR A 217 14.63 -9.60 -5.85
C TYR A 217 15.59 -10.14 -6.90
N THR A 218 15.84 -9.34 -7.93
CA THR A 218 16.69 -9.69 -9.07
C THR A 218 17.71 -8.59 -9.31
N ILE A 219 18.99 -8.97 -9.22
CA ILE A 219 20.12 -8.10 -9.56
C ILE A 219 20.63 -8.48 -10.95
N CYS A 220 20.74 -7.50 -11.83
CA CYS A 220 21.37 -7.66 -13.15
C CYS A 220 22.66 -6.82 -13.24
N ASN A 221 23.71 -7.36 -13.87
CA ASN A 221 24.95 -6.63 -14.11
C ASN A 221 24.92 -5.88 -15.45
N SER A 222 25.85 -4.95 -15.67
CA SER A 222 26.00 -4.20 -16.94
C SER A 222 26.31 -5.03 -18.20
N PHE A 223 26.52 -6.35 -18.09
CA PHE A 223 26.66 -7.27 -19.23
C PHE A 223 25.33 -7.98 -19.58
N GLY A 224 24.29 -7.81 -18.76
CA GLY A 224 22.98 -8.44 -18.94
C GLY A 224 22.88 -9.85 -18.35
N ASP A 225 23.83 -10.25 -17.50
CA ASP A 225 23.67 -11.43 -16.65
C ASP A 225 22.84 -11.02 -15.43
N CYS A 226 21.94 -11.88 -14.95
CA CYS A 226 21.08 -11.62 -13.78
C CYS A 226 21.12 -12.80 -12.79
N SER A 227 20.82 -12.50 -11.53
CA SER A 227 20.62 -13.46 -10.44
C SER A 227 19.35 -13.08 -9.68
N THR A 228 18.64 -14.07 -9.13
CA THR A 228 17.39 -13.87 -8.36
C THR A 228 17.42 -14.70 -7.07
N ALA A 229 16.91 -14.13 -5.98
CA ALA A 229 16.65 -14.79 -4.71
C ALA A 229 15.31 -14.31 -4.11
N THR A 230 14.76 -15.06 -3.17
CA THR A 230 13.46 -14.78 -2.56
C THR A 230 13.63 -14.25 -1.13
N VAL A 231 12.98 -13.14 -0.80
CA VAL A 231 12.74 -12.72 0.59
C VAL A 231 11.45 -13.38 1.08
N THR A 232 11.53 -14.09 2.20
CA THR A 232 10.35 -14.51 2.96
C THR A 232 10.15 -13.54 4.12
N VAL A 233 8.91 -13.08 4.32
CA VAL A 233 8.50 -12.22 5.43
C VAL A 233 7.55 -13.02 6.31
N ASP A 234 7.85 -13.13 7.60
CA ASP A 234 6.91 -13.55 8.63
C ASP A 234 6.38 -12.28 9.32
N VAL A 235 5.21 -11.80 8.91
CA VAL A 235 4.49 -10.70 9.56
C VAL A 235 3.83 -11.24 10.84
N LEU A 236 4.15 -10.61 11.97
CA LEU A 236 3.75 -11.02 13.31
C LEU A 236 2.53 -10.22 13.75
N PRO A 237 1.51 -10.88 14.33
CA PRO A 237 0.34 -10.14 14.76
C PRO A 237 0.63 -9.24 15.96
N ILE A 238 -0.02 -8.09 15.98
CA ILE A 238 -0.24 -7.24 17.15
C ILE A 238 -1.54 -7.76 17.82
N VAL A 239 -2.05 -7.06 18.83
CA VAL A 239 -3.34 -7.39 19.45
C VAL A 239 -4.16 -6.14 19.27
N ASP A 240 -5.34 -6.26 18.67
CA ASP A 240 -6.14 -5.10 18.28
C ASP A 240 -7.48 -5.22 19.00
N THR A 241 -7.69 -4.32 19.96
CA THR A 241 -8.92 -4.25 20.76
C THR A 241 -9.72 -3.04 20.34
N ASN A 242 -11.01 -3.24 20.10
CA ASN A 242 -11.92 -2.17 19.70
C ASN A 242 -12.94 -1.90 20.82
N ASP A 243 -13.50 -0.70 20.86
CA ASP A 243 -14.47 -0.31 21.87
C ASP A 243 -15.77 -1.15 21.73
N ASP A 244 -16.30 -1.61 22.86
CA ASP A 244 -17.52 -2.43 22.94
C ASP A 244 -18.69 -1.60 23.50
N SER A 245 -19.90 -1.96 23.08
CA SER A 245 -21.14 -1.53 23.70
C SER A 245 -22.05 -2.70 24.07
N VAL A 246 -22.83 -2.57 25.14
CA VAL A 246 -23.85 -3.56 25.52
C VAL A 246 -24.92 -2.95 26.42
N SER A 247 -26.18 -3.37 26.23
CA SER A 247 -27.31 -2.88 27.02
C SER A 247 -27.91 -3.94 27.94
N THR A 248 -28.46 -3.52 29.08
CA THR A 248 -29.15 -4.43 30.00
C THR A 248 -30.25 -3.78 30.85
N ASP A 249 -31.21 -4.58 31.32
CA ASP A 249 -32.24 -4.16 32.27
C ASP A 249 -31.61 -3.82 33.65
N ILE A 250 -32.13 -2.79 34.34
CA ILE A 250 -31.82 -2.53 35.77
C ILE A 250 -31.86 -3.82 36.61
N ASP A 251 -30.88 -3.98 37.52
CA ASP A 251 -30.66 -5.16 38.38
C ASP A 251 -30.35 -6.48 37.62
N THR A 252 -29.91 -6.44 36.35
CA THR A 252 -29.56 -7.62 35.54
C THR A 252 -28.06 -7.73 35.25
N ASP A 253 -27.47 -8.91 35.47
CA ASP A 253 -26.07 -9.20 35.09
C ASP A 253 -25.99 -9.47 33.57
N VAL A 254 -25.02 -8.87 32.86
CA VAL A 254 -24.80 -9.08 31.42
C VAL A 254 -23.43 -9.68 31.12
N VAL A 255 -23.37 -10.63 30.18
CA VAL A 255 -22.12 -11.23 29.67
C VAL A 255 -21.77 -10.53 28.37
N ILE A 256 -20.58 -9.97 28.30
CA ILE A 256 -20.19 -9.03 27.24
C ILE A 256 -19.56 -9.80 26.08
N SER A 257 -19.88 -9.37 24.86
CA SER A 257 -19.51 -10.02 23.60
C SER A 257 -18.06 -9.77 23.16
N TRP A 258 -17.26 -9.01 23.95
CA TRP A 258 -15.93 -8.38 23.77
C TRP A 258 -14.94 -8.77 22.67
N ARG A 259 -15.10 -9.89 21.96
CA ARG A 259 -14.31 -10.27 20.77
C ARG A 259 -15.14 -10.18 19.49
N ALA A 260 -16.15 -9.31 19.47
CA ALA A 260 -17.09 -9.24 18.34
C ALA A 260 -16.47 -8.47 17.16
N ASN A 261 -15.79 -7.37 17.51
CA ASN A 261 -15.05 -6.44 16.67
C ASN A 261 -13.52 -6.49 16.87
N ASP A 262 -13.01 -7.07 17.96
CA ASP A 262 -11.56 -7.32 18.13
C ASP A 262 -10.93 -8.22 17.06
N ASN A 263 -9.66 -7.91 16.73
CA ASN A 263 -8.81 -8.75 15.90
C ASN A 263 -7.63 -9.37 16.68
N ASP A 264 -7.01 -10.40 16.09
CA ASP A 264 -5.76 -11.05 16.55
C ASP A 264 -5.63 -11.51 18.02
N ILE A 265 -6.78 -11.69 18.68
CA ILE A 265 -6.89 -12.10 20.08
C ILE A 265 -6.07 -13.37 20.42
N PRO A 266 -5.05 -13.26 21.30
CA PRO A 266 -4.01 -14.27 21.40
C PRO A 266 -4.48 -15.53 22.14
N THR A 267 -4.09 -16.70 21.62
CA THR A 267 -4.31 -18.01 22.29
C THR A 267 -3.30 -18.32 23.41
N SER A 268 -2.49 -17.34 23.79
CA SER A 268 -1.52 -17.39 24.89
C SER A 268 -1.21 -15.96 25.31
N GLY A 269 -1.75 -15.51 26.43
CA GLY A 269 -1.72 -14.10 26.83
C GLY A 269 -2.44 -13.84 28.14
N THR A 270 -2.93 -12.63 28.35
CA THR A 270 -3.83 -12.27 29.47
C THR A 270 -4.84 -11.23 29.04
N ILE A 271 -6.05 -11.29 29.59
CA ILE A 271 -6.99 -10.16 29.59
C ILE A 271 -7.15 -9.63 31.02
N THR A 272 -7.27 -8.31 31.16
CA THR A 272 -7.64 -7.64 32.41
C THR A 272 -8.68 -6.57 32.15
N ALA A 273 -9.57 -6.34 33.10
CA ALA A 273 -10.54 -5.24 33.05
C ALA A 273 -10.44 -4.40 34.33
N THR A 274 -10.74 -3.12 34.22
CA THR A 274 -10.88 -2.23 35.38
C THR A 274 -12.21 -2.50 36.12
N ASN A 275 -12.61 -1.66 37.08
CA ASN A 275 -13.98 -1.69 37.59
C ASN A 275 -14.60 -0.33 37.32
N PRO A 276 -15.83 -0.29 36.78
CA PRO A 276 -16.54 0.94 36.47
C PRO A 276 -17.05 1.62 37.75
N THR A 277 -17.79 2.72 37.62
CA THR A 277 -18.22 3.54 38.76
C THR A 277 -19.46 3.00 39.45
N SER A 278 -20.39 2.44 38.66
CA SER A 278 -21.74 2.04 39.06
C SER A 278 -22.01 0.55 38.89
N GLY A 279 -20.96 -0.28 38.89
CA GLY A 279 -21.06 -1.73 38.84
C GLY A 279 -19.77 -2.45 39.24
N THR A 280 -19.69 -3.75 38.95
CA THR A 280 -18.49 -4.57 39.20
C THR A 280 -18.26 -5.59 38.09
N ILE A 281 -16.98 -5.82 37.77
CA ILE A 281 -16.58 -6.77 36.72
C ILE A 281 -16.21 -8.13 37.31
N VAL A 282 -16.76 -9.18 36.69
CA VAL A 282 -16.45 -10.58 37.00
C VAL A 282 -15.81 -11.24 35.77
N LEU A 283 -14.48 -11.26 35.74
CA LEU A 283 -13.71 -12.01 34.75
C LEU A 283 -13.75 -13.51 35.06
N ASN A 284 -14.14 -14.32 34.08
CA ASN A 284 -14.17 -15.79 34.14
C ASN A 284 -13.16 -16.40 33.17
N GLU A 285 -12.00 -16.80 33.70
CA GLU A 285 -10.88 -17.42 32.97
C GLU A 285 -11.17 -18.82 32.37
N ASN A 286 -12.41 -19.33 32.45
CA ASN A 286 -12.90 -20.67 32.06
C ASN A 286 -12.06 -21.93 32.46
N GLY A 287 -11.01 -21.76 33.28
CA GLY A 287 -10.04 -22.79 33.66
C GLY A 287 -8.70 -22.73 32.91
N THR A 288 -8.47 -21.68 32.13
CA THR A 288 -7.38 -21.45 31.15
C THR A 288 -6.67 -20.10 31.40
N PRO A 289 -6.01 -19.86 32.55
CA PRO A 289 -5.62 -18.52 33.05
C PRO A 289 -4.51 -17.75 32.30
N ASN A 290 -4.20 -18.16 31.07
CA ASN A 290 -3.25 -17.48 30.18
C ASN A 290 -3.75 -17.57 28.71
N ASN A 291 -5.07 -17.51 28.49
CA ASN A 291 -5.70 -17.70 27.17
C ASN A 291 -6.92 -16.76 27.02
N PRO A 292 -6.72 -15.46 26.74
CA PRO A 292 -7.84 -14.52 26.64
C PRO A 292 -8.86 -14.93 25.57
N SER A 293 -8.44 -15.68 24.54
CA SER A 293 -9.32 -16.23 23.49
C SER A 293 -10.51 -17.07 23.99
N ASP A 294 -10.56 -17.52 25.25
CA ASP A 294 -11.73 -18.19 25.82
C ASP A 294 -12.23 -17.60 27.16
N ASP A 295 -11.81 -16.38 27.53
CA ASP A 295 -12.20 -15.71 28.77
C ASP A 295 -13.48 -14.87 28.62
N ASN A 296 -14.36 -14.85 29.64
CA ASN A 296 -15.61 -14.08 29.59
C ASN A 296 -15.59 -12.93 30.61
N ILE A 297 -15.93 -11.72 30.14
CA ILE A 297 -16.28 -10.57 30.99
C ILE A 297 -17.77 -10.65 31.33
N THR A 298 -18.13 -10.28 32.56
CA THR A 298 -19.52 -10.15 33.00
C THR A 298 -19.62 -8.90 33.86
N TYR A 299 -20.48 -7.96 33.46
CA TYR A 299 -20.82 -6.78 34.23
C TYR A 299 -21.99 -7.08 35.16
N VAL A 300 -21.91 -6.55 36.38
CA VAL A 300 -22.93 -6.66 37.42
C VAL A 300 -23.23 -5.24 37.93
N PRO A 301 -24.37 -4.63 37.57
CA PRO A 301 -24.70 -3.26 37.97
C PRO A 301 -24.90 -3.14 39.49
N ASP A 302 -24.65 -1.95 40.03
CA ASP A 302 -25.02 -1.63 41.41
C ASP A 302 -26.56 -1.59 41.55
N PRO A 303 -27.16 -2.08 42.65
CA PRO A 303 -28.59 -2.30 42.71
C PRO A 303 -29.44 -1.02 42.55
N GLY A 304 -30.26 -0.98 41.50
CA GLY A 304 -31.09 0.16 41.13
C GLY A 304 -30.35 1.33 40.46
N PHE A 305 -29.15 1.10 39.90
CA PHE A 305 -28.52 2.04 38.97
C PHE A 305 -29.29 2.08 37.63
N ASN A 306 -29.25 3.23 36.96
CA ASN A 306 -29.86 3.55 35.67
C ASN A 306 -28.92 4.52 34.94
N GLY A 307 -28.88 4.45 33.61
CA GLY A 307 -27.94 5.23 32.80
C GLY A 307 -26.65 4.48 32.47
N THR A 308 -25.67 5.21 31.97
CA THR A 308 -24.44 4.66 31.38
C THR A 308 -23.30 4.48 32.39
N ASP A 309 -22.51 3.42 32.25
CA ASP A 309 -21.31 3.14 33.06
C ASP A 309 -20.20 2.53 32.18
N THR A 310 -18.96 2.99 32.31
CA THR A 310 -17.86 2.64 31.40
C THR A 310 -16.65 2.02 32.11
N PHE A 311 -15.92 1.14 31.44
CA PHE A 311 -14.64 0.60 31.93
C PHE A 311 -13.70 0.12 30.82
N GLU A 312 -12.40 0.32 31.02
CA GLU A 312 -11.36 -0.21 30.12
C GLU A 312 -11.13 -1.72 30.32
N TYR A 313 -10.84 -2.42 29.22
CA TYR A 313 -10.19 -3.73 29.21
C TYR A 313 -8.88 -3.71 28.40
N THR A 314 -7.92 -4.51 28.82
CA THR A 314 -6.59 -4.64 28.19
C THR A 314 -6.35 -6.10 27.85
N VAL A 315 -6.00 -6.38 26.60
CA VAL A 315 -5.56 -7.71 26.15
C VAL A 315 -4.07 -7.66 25.86
N CYS A 316 -3.33 -8.68 26.30
CA CYS A 316 -1.90 -8.81 26.07
C CYS A 316 -1.54 -10.19 25.51
N ASP A 317 -0.57 -10.25 24.61
CA ASP A 317 0.03 -11.48 24.10
C ASP A 317 1.06 -12.09 25.08
N ALA A 318 1.76 -13.15 24.66
CA ALA A 318 2.79 -13.82 25.49
C ALA A 318 4.14 -13.08 25.52
N ASN A 319 4.38 -12.14 24.61
CA ASN A 319 5.60 -11.35 24.48
C ASN A 319 5.53 -10.03 25.26
N GLY A 320 4.32 -9.53 25.50
CA GLY A 320 4.03 -8.26 26.16
C GLY A 320 3.58 -7.14 25.21
N ASN A 321 3.18 -7.49 23.99
CA ASN A 321 2.36 -6.61 23.15
C ASN A 321 0.98 -6.57 23.80
N CYS A 322 0.42 -5.37 23.98
CA CYS A 322 -0.87 -5.19 24.64
C CYS A 322 -1.59 -4.03 23.98
N ASP A 323 -2.91 -4.13 23.93
CA ASP A 323 -3.80 -3.05 23.53
C ASP A 323 -4.97 -2.90 24.51
N THR A 324 -5.68 -1.77 24.48
CA THR A 324 -6.70 -1.39 25.45
C THR A 324 -7.83 -0.59 24.83
N ALA A 325 -9.05 -1.05 25.04
CA ALA A 325 -10.29 -0.43 24.59
C ALA A 325 -11.30 -0.27 25.75
N THR A 326 -12.33 0.53 25.53
CA THR A 326 -13.41 0.83 26.47
C THR A 326 -14.61 -0.07 26.23
N ILE A 327 -15.32 -0.39 27.31
CA ILE A 327 -16.65 -1.01 27.24
C ILE A 327 -17.67 -0.06 27.85
N THR A 328 -18.63 0.36 27.05
CA THR A 328 -19.78 1.17 27.44
C THR A 328 -20.97 0.28 27.75
N VAL A 329 -21.50 0.39 28.98
CA VAL A 329 -22.68 -0.39 29.40
C VAL A 329 -23.84 0.56 29.67
N ILE A 330 -24.95 0.34 28.97
CA ILE A 330 -26.18 1.12 29.09
C ILE A 330 -27.16 0.32 29.96
N ILE A 331 -27.70 0.93 31.02
CA ILE A 331 -28.59 0.26 31.98
C ILE A 331 -29.96 0.93 32.00
N ASN A 332 -30.94 0.27 31.39
CA ASN A 332 -32.25 0.83 31.07
C ASN A 332 -33.40 0.23 31.89
N PRO A 333 -34.49 0.98 32.17
CA PRO A 333 -35.68 0.45 32.82
C PRO A 333 -36.47 -0.47 31.86
N PRO A 334 -36.97 -1.64 32.31
CA PRO A 334 -37.69 -2.55 31.42
C PRO A 334 -39.07 -2.01 30.99
N GLY A 335 -39.25 -1.77 29.69
CA GLY A 335 -40.53 -1.49 29.06
C GLY A 335 -41.01 -0.04 29.19
N ILE A 336 -40.10 0.90 28.99
CA ILE A 336 -40.36 2.29 28.62
C ILE A 336 -40.08 2.48 27.11
N ASP A 337 -40.47 3.63 26.54
CA ASP A 337 -39.75 4.16 25.38
C ASP A 337 -38.32 4.51 25.84
N LEU A 338 -37.33 4.29 24.98
CA LEU A 338 -35.92 4.57 25.24
C LEU A 338 -35.36 5.65 24.31
N ASP A 339 -36.15 6.04 23.32
CA ASP A 339 -35.82 6.82 22.14
C ASP A 339 -37.19 7.46 21.77
N SER A 340 -37.24 8.79 21.66
CA SER A 340 -38.48 9.57 21.75
C SER A 340 -39.03 10.02 20.38
N ASP A 341 -38.15 10.36 19.46
CA ASP A 341 -38.36 10.71 18.04
C ASP A 341 -38.15 9.52 17.10
N ASN A 342 -37.54 8.43 17.57
CA ASN A 342 -37.20 7.19 16.85
C ASN A 342 -35.95 7.36 15.95
N ASP A 343 -35.06 8.30 16.30
CA ASP A 343 -33.85 8.63 15.55
C ASP A 343 -32.73 7.57 15.67
N GLY A 344 -32.78 6.70 16.68
CA GLY A 344 -31.76 5.68 16.92
C GLY A 344 -30.73 6.05 18.00
N ILE A 345 -30.57 7.33 18.33
CA ILE A 345 -30.00 7.78 19.60
C ILE A 345 -31.01 7.39 20.71
N VAL A 346 -30.57 7.40 21.96
CA VAL A 346 -31.32 6.82 23.08
C VAL A 346 -31.38 7.85 24.18
N ASP A 347 -32.57 8.35 24.56
CA ASP A 347 -32.91 9.43 25.52
C ASP A 347 -31.82 9.74 26.58
N SER A 348 -31.18 8.68 27.09
CA SER A 348 -30.00 8.72 27.96
C SER A 348 -28.75 9.44 27.43
N PHE A 349 -28.60 9.61 26.12
CA PHE A 349 -27.48 10.30 25.48
C PHE A 349 -27.83 11.78 25.25
N GLU A 350 -29.07 12.11 24.89
CA GLU A 350 -29.53 13.50 24.78
C GLU A 350 -29.79 14.19 26.14
N ASP A 351 -29.53 13.56 27.29
CA ASP A 351 -29.54 14.23 28.62
C ASP A 351 -28.29 15.11 28.86
N LEU A 352 -28.04 16.04 27.94
CA LEU A 352 -26.88 16.93 27.91
C LEU A 352 -26.83 17.91 29.10
N ASN A 353 -27.94 18.10 29.82
CA ASN A 353 -28.01 19.03 30.96
C ASN A 353 -27.22 18.56 32.21
N ALA A 354 -26.86 17.26 32.26
CA ALA A 354 -26.06 16.60 33.30
C ALA A 354 -26.57 16.79 34.76
N ASP A 355 -27.88 16.96 34.99
CA ASP A 355 -28.46 17.10 36.33
C ASP A 355 -28.39 15.81 37.19
N SER A 356 -28.12 14.68 36.50
CA SER A 356 -28.00 13.32 37.03
C SER A 356 -29.32 12.59 37.34
N ASP A 357 -30.40 12.88 36.61
CA ASP A 357 -31.59 12.01 36.57
C ASP A 357 -31.81 11.18 35.29
N ASN A 358 -31.04 11.45 34.21
CA ASN A 358 -30.94 10.59 33.02
C ASN A 358 -32.29 10.53 32.25
N ASP A 359 -32.96 11.68 32.13
CA ASP A 359 -34.28 11.91 31.53
C ASP A 359 -34.27 13.29 30.83
N PRO A 360 -34.04 13.37 29.51
CA PRO A 360 -33.84 14.63 28.78
C PRO A 360 -35.11 15.50 28.79
N SER A 361 -36.28 14.90 29.04
CA SER A 361 -37.54 15.63 29.18
C SER A 361 -37.60 16.55 30.42
N THR A 362 -36.61 16.47 31.33
CA THR A 362 -36.53 17.22 32.58
C THR A 362 -35.49 18.35 32.55
N GLU A 363 -35.95 19.56 32.25
CA GLU A 363 -35.09 20.72 31.93
C GLU A 363 -34.28 20.48 30.62
N PRO A 364 -34.98 20.19 29.50
CA PRO A 364 -34.35 19.87 28.22
C PRO A 364 -33.44 20.98 27.70
N THR A 365 -32.43 20.56 26.95
CA THR A 365 -31.69 21.37 25.99
C THR A 365 -32.51 21.58 24.69
N ASP A 366 -32.00 22.47 23.84
CA ASP A 366 -32.65 23.25 22.77
C ASP A 366 -31.45 24.04 22.20
N THR A 367 -30.56 23.32 21.51
CA THR A 367 -29.18 23.74 21.19
C THR A 367 -29.16 24.91 20.19
N ASP A 368 -29.86 24.77 19.07
CA ASP A 368 -30.01 25.80 18.04
C ASP A 368 -30.91 27.00 18.49
N GLY A 369 -31.86 26.75 19.39
CA GLY A 369 -32.84 27.71 19.89
C GLY A 369 -34.11 27.88 19.05
N ASP A 370 -34.44 26.95 18.15
CA ASP A 370 -35.67 26.92 17.35
C ASP A 370 -36.92 26.76 18.24
N GLY A 371 -36.84 25.86 19.24
CA GLY A 371 -37.91 25.50 20.15
C GLY A 371 -38.47 24.07 20.06
N PHE A 372 -37.92 23.21 19.21
CA PHE A 372 -37.80 21.76 19.45
C PHE A 372 -36.67 21.51 20.47
N PRO A 373 -36.85 20.60 21.44
CA PRO A 373 -35.74 20.06 22.24
C PRO A 373 -34.96 19.02 21.46
N ASP A 374 -33.64 18.95 21.64
CA ASP A 374 -32.73 18.01 20.97
C ASP A 374 -33.29 16.56 20.94
N TYR A 375 -33.74 16.02 22.09
CA TYR A 375 -34.36 14.67 22.21
C TYR A 375 -35.73 14.47 21.52
N LEU A 376 -36.12 15.40 20.65
CA LEU A 376 -37.32 15.42 19.82
C LEU A 376 -37.07 16.14 18.47
N ASP A 377 -35.81 16.42 18.17
CA ASP A 377 -35.31 17.02 16.94
C ASP A 377 -34.58 15.94 16.12
N ILE A 378 -34.31 16.20 14.85
CA ILE A 378 -33.49 15.32 14.00
C ILE A 378 -32.36 16.08 13.28
N ASP A 379 -32.16 17.36 13.63
CA ASP A 379 -31.14 18.29 13.13
C ASP A 379 -30.87 19.31 14.27
N SER A 380 -30.33 18.82 15.39
CA SER A 380 -30.39 19.45 16.72
C SER A 380 -29.59 20.76 16.87
N ASP A 381 -28.61 21.03 16.03
CA ASP A 381 -27.90 22.31 15.93
C ASP A 381 -28.23 23.13 14.65
N ASN A 382 -28.99 22.53 13.73
CA ASN A 382 -29.55 23.15 12.53
C ASN A 382 -28.52 23.44 11.42
N ASP A 383 -27.51 22.57 11.28
CA ASP A 383 -26.50 22.62 10.23
C ASP A 383 -27.05 22.10 8.87
N GLY A 384 -27.90 21.07 8.90
CA GLY A 384 -28.53 20.41 7.75
C GLY A 384 -28.18 18.94 7.52
N ILE A 385 -27.35 18.34 8.37
CA ILE A 385 -27.06 16.90 8.47
C ILE A 385 -27.97 16.32 9.57
N PRO A 386 -28.61 15.15 9.39
CA PRO A 386 -29.48 14.61 10.44
C PRO A 386 -28.72 13.94 11.60
N ASP A 387 -29.20 14.09 12.84
CA ASP A 387 -28.62 13.51 14.07
C ASP A 387 -28.30 12.01 13.95
N ASN A 388 -29.16 11.25 13.25
CA ASN A 388 -28.94 9.81 12.99
C ASN A 388 -27.68 9.51 12.15
N VAL A 389 -27.33 10.42 11.23
CA VAL A 389 -26.16 10.35 10.36
C VAL A 389 -24.91 10.69 11.16
N GLU A 390 -24.97 11.71 12.00
CA GLU A 390 -23.85 12.18 12.83
C GLU A 390 -23.61 11.31 14.06
N ALA A 391 -24.62 10.62 14.60
CA ALA A 391 -24.39 9.61 15.62
C ALA A 391 -23.64 8.35 15.10
N GLN A 392 -23.17 8.36 13.84
CA GLN A 392 -22.50 7.24 13.18
C GLN A 392 -21.33 7.67 12.28
N LEU A 393 -20.35 6.79 12.10
CA LEU A 393 -19.35 6.93 11.03
C LEU A 393 -19.97 6.63 9.66
N ALA A 394 -19.65 7.44 8.65
CA ALA A 394 -20.11 7.23 7.27
C ALA A 394 -19.67 5.85 6.73
N LEU A 395 -18.44 5.43 7.03
CA LEU A 395 -17.96 4.08 6.73
C LEU A 395 -18.58 3.04 7.68
N GLY A 396 -19.58 2.31 7.18
CA GLY A 396 -20.25 1.24 7.93
C GLY A 396 -21.57 1.66 8.58
N TYR A 397 -22.01 2.89 8.30
CA TYR A 397 -23.34 3.44 8.61
C TYR A 397 -24.49 2.42 8.51
N ILE A 398 -25.39 2.47 9.49
CA ILE A 398 -26.55 1.58 9.61
C ILE A 398 -27.83 2.42 9.38
N PRO A 399 -28.45 2.33 8.20
CA PRO A 399 -29.71 3.04 7.94
C PRO A 399 -30.86 2.47 8.78
N PRO A 400 -31.83 3.32 9.20
CA PRO A 400 -32.98 2.90 10.00
C PRO A 400 -33.84 1.87 9.23
N SER A 401 -34.35 0.84 9.91
CA SER A 401 -35.18 -0.18 9.24
C SER A 401 -36.67 0.16 9.16
N LEU A 402 -37.09 1.21 9.89
CA LEU A 402 -38.48 1.62 10.13
C LEU A 402 -39.33 0.49 10.75
N VAL A 403 -38.72 -0.32 11.61
CA VAL A 403 -39.31 -1.45 12.32
C VAL A 403 -38.85 -1.48 13.78
N ASP A 404 -39.66 -0.93 14.67
CA ASP A 404 -39.67 -1.33 16.08
C ASP A 404 -40.65 -2.52 16.26
N THR A 405 -40.12 -3.72 16.55
CA THR A 405 -40.91 -4.91 16.86
C THR A 405 -41.41 -4.94 18.31
N ASN A 406 -40.70 -4.29 19.24
CA ASN A 406 -40.80 -4.52 20.67
C ASN A 406 -41.55 -3.40 21.44
N ALA A 407 -41.75 -2.25 20.80
CA ALA A 407 -42.46 -1.04 21.23
C ALA A 407 -41.72 -0.26 22.34
N ASN A 408 -40.47 0.12 22.04
CA ASN A 408 -39.55 0.88 22.90
C ASN A 408 -38.92 2.10 22.21
N GLY A 409 -39.42 2.52 21.04
CA GLY A 409 -38.88 3.66 20.27
C GLY A 409 -37.80 3.17 19.31
N LEU A 410 -36.69 2.70 19.90
CA LEU A 410 -35.50 2.27 19.19
C LEU A 410 -35.77 1.24 18.07
N ASP A 411 -35.28 1.53 16.87
CA ASP A 411 -35.43 0.67 15.69
C ASP A 411 -34.70 -0.69 15.85
N ASP A 412 -35.30 -1.77 15.34
CA ASP A 412 -34.73 -3.14 15.36
C ASP A 412 -33.31 -3.19 14.71
N ALA A 413 -32.91 -2.20 13.89
CA ALA A 413 -31.57 -2.06 13.33
C ALA A 413 -30.48 -1.83 14.40
N TYR A 414 -30.79 -1.04 15.44
CA TYR A 414 -29.86 -0.61 16.47
C TYR A 414 -29.90 -1.50 17.74
N GLU A 415 -30.63 -2.63 17.70
CA GLU A 415 -30.78 -3.57 18.82
C GLU A 415 -29.79 -4.77 18.80
N LEU A 416 -28.64 -4.66 18.12
CA LEU A 416 -27.73 -5.79 17.83
C LEU A 416 -27.15 -6.49 19.08
N ASP A 417 -26.66 -5.73 20.06
CA ASP A 417 -26.14 -6.23 21.36
C ASP A 417 -27.08 -5.84 22.54
N GLY A 418 -28.38 -5.82 22.25
CA GLY A 418 -29.44 -5.33 23.14
C GLY A 418 -29.85 -3.90 22.77
N ASN A 419 -30.66 -3.26 23.61
CA ASN A 419 -31.18 -1.90 23.43
C ASN A 419 -30.07 -0.86 23.70
N VAL A 420 -29.00 -0.90 22.89
CA VAL A 420 -27.84 0.00 22.95
C VAL A 420 -28.15 1.30 22.22
N GLY A 421 -28.77 1.19 21.05
CA GLY A 421 -28.93 2.30 20.12
C GLY A 421 -27.62 2.69 19.46
N LEU A 422 -27.62 3.89 18.89
CA LEU A 422 -26.43 4.60 18.47
C LEU A 422 -25.68 5.10 19.70
N ILE A 423 -24.35 5.13 19.60
CA ILE A 423 -23.50 5.85 20.55
C ILE A 423 -22.98 7.03 19.74
N PRO A 424 -23.37 8.26 20.09
CA PRO A 424 -22.95 9.43 19.35
C PRO A 424 -21.43 9.53 19.20
N VAL A 425 -21.00 10.03 18.05
CA VAL A 425 -19.60 10.38 17.76
C VAL A 425 -19.26 11.70 18.50
N ASP A 426 -17.98 11.89 18.78
CA ASP A 426 -17.36 13.06 19.43
C ASP A 426 -15.99 13.19 18.75
N SER A 427 -15.98 13.83 17.58
CA SER A 427 -14.88 13.79 16.60
C SER A 427 -13.65 14.56 17.09
N ASP A 428 -13.80 15.81 17.55
CA ASP A 428 -12.71 16.62 18.12
C ASP A 428 -12.27 16.18 19.55
N ASN A 429 -13.11 15.42 20.27
CA ASN A 429 -12.94 14.97 21.66
C ASN A 429 -13.03 16.11 22.72
N ASP A 430 -13.79 17.19 22.47
CA ASP A 430 -14.20 18.23 23.43
C ASP A 430 -15.12 17.65 24.52
N GLY A 431 -16.00 16.71 24.14
CA GLY A 431 -17.04 16.13 24.97
C GLY A 431 -18.46 16.65 24.67
N LEU A 432 -18.65 17.35 23.56
CA LEU A 432 -19.92 17.48 22.86
C LEU A 432 -20.01 16.39 21.78
N PRO A 433 -21.17 15.75 21.58
CA PRO A 433 -21.39 14.93 20.42
C PRO A 433 -21.54 15.75 19.13
N ASP A 434 -21.14 15.17 18.00
CA ASP A 434 -21.20 15.81 16.68
C ASP A 434 -22.58 16.40 16.36
N TYR A 435 -23.68 15.64 16.59
CA TYR A 435 -25.08 16.08 16.32
C TYR A 435 -25.59 17.31 17.13
N VAL A 436 -24.73 17.93 17.94
CA VAL A 436 -25.01 19.19 18.64
C VAL A 436 -23.83 20.17 18.58
N ASP A 437 -22.87 19.95 17.68
CA ASP A 437 -21.75 20.83 17.42
C ASP A 437 -21.74 21.35 15.99
N LEU A 438 -21.32 22.60 15.82
CA LEU A 438 -21.45 23.34 14.56
C LEU A 438 -20.14 23.37 13.74
N ASP A 439 -19.16 22.56 14.15
CA ASP A 439 -17.72 22.62 13.86
C ASP A 439 -17.11 21.31 14.40
N SER A 440 -17.58 20.14 13.91
CA SER A 440 -17.43 18.83 14.58
C SER A 440 -15.97 18.34 14.77
N ASP A 441 -15.01 18.90 14.04
CA ASP A 441 -13.57 18.66 14.22
C ASP A 441 -12.76 19.88 14.77
N ASP A 442 -13.44 20.97 15.12
CA ASP A 442 -12.91 22.23 15.69
C ASP A 442 -11.92 22.98 14.74
N ASP A 443 -11.99 22.75 13.42
CA ASP A 443 -11.12 23.35 12.41
C ASP A 443 -11.44 24.84 12.07
N ASN A 444 -12.66 25.29 12.38
CA ASN A 444 -13.27 26.61 12.14
C ASN A 444 -13.92 26.85 10.75
N VAL A 445 -14.07 25.84 9.92
CA VAL A 445 -15.12 25.75 8.90
C VAL A 445 -16.34 25.07 9.55
N PRO A 446 -17.60 25.51 9.30
CA PRO A 446 -18.77 24.94 9.96
C PRO A 446 -19.47 23.88 9.11
N ASP A 447 -19.82 22.74 9.71
CA ASP A 447 -20.40 21.51 9.14
C ASP A 447 -21.47 21.77 8.05
N ALA A 448 -22.33 22.78 8.27
CA ALA A 448 -23.32 23.31 7.31
C ALA A 448 -22.74 23.79 5.95
N ILE A 449 -21.41 23.88 5.83
CA ILE A 449 -20.63 24.16 4.62
C ILE A 449 -20.04 22.84 4.11
N GLU A 450 -19.21 22.15 4.89
CA GLU A 450 -18.54 20.91 4.47
C GLU A 450 -19.51 19.81 4.03
N GLY A 451 -20.56 19.53 4.82
CA GLY A 451 -21.56 18.51 4.48
C GLY A 451 -22.34 18.81 3.19
N HIS A 452 -22.19 20.01 2.60
CA HIS A 452 -23.10 20.55 1.60
C HIS A 452 -22.45 21.27 0.40
N ASP A 453 -21.12 21.35 0.27
CA ASP A 453 -20.39 21.99 -0.84
C ASP A 453 -19.86 20.96 -1.88
N HIS A 454 -20.75 20.37 -2.68
CA HIS A 454 -20.39 19.29 -3.60
C HIS A 454 -19.68 19.73 -4.88
N ASP A 455 -19.56 21.05 -5.15
CA ASP A 455 -18.74 21.58 -6.25
C ASP A 455 -17.46 22.32 -5.82
N HIS A 456 -17.17 22.27 -4.52
CA HIS A 456 -15.95 22.70 -3.83
C HIS A 456 -15.62 24.17 -4.17
N ASP A 457 -16.63 25.06 -4.10
CA ASP A 457 -16.54 26.50 -4.43
C ASP A 457 -16.53 27.43 -3.19
N GLY A 458 -16.51 26.82 -2.00
CA GLY A 458 -16.56 27.44 -0.68
C GLY A 458 -17.98 27.88 -0.28
N ILE A 459 -19.01 27.30 -0.89
CA ILE A 459 -20.41 27.73 -0.73
C ILE A 459 -21.36 26.53 -0.83
N PRO A 460 -22.07 26.17 0.26
CA PRO A 460 -22.98 25.03 0.24
C PRO A 460 -24.15 25.25 -0.73
N GLU A 461 -24.56 24.18 -1.42
CA GLU A 461 -25.64 24.22 -2.41
C GLU A 461 -27.04 24.31 -1.80
N VAL A 462 -27.18 23.76 -0.59
CA VAL A 462 -28.36 23.84 0.28
C VAL A 462 -28.07 24.80 1.43
N THR A 463 -29.12 25.40 1.99
CA THR A 463 -28.99 26.38 3.08
C THR A 463 -30.30 26.49 3.83
N PHE A 464 -30.25 26.57 5.16
CA PHE A 464 -31.40 26.89 6.02
C PHE A 464 -32.29 28.04 5.51
N ILE A 465 -33.59 27.76 5.30
CA ILE A 465 -34.61 28.73 4.84
C ILE A 465 -35.60 29.18 5.93
N GLY A 466 -35.60 28.56 7.11
CA GLY A 466 -36.45 28.88 8.25
C GLY A 466 -37.91 28.48 8.05
N SER A 467 -38.12 27.24 7.62
CA SER A 467 -39.39 26.61 7.30
C SER A 467 -39.30 25.11 7.58
N ASP A 468 -39.74 24.67 8.75
CA ASP A 468 -40.18 23.29 8.98
C ASP A 468 -41.68 23.16 8.64
N LYS A 469 -42.09 21.99 8.16
CA LYS A 469 -43.47 21.67 7.76
C LYS A 469 -44.05 20.42 8.42
N ASP A 470 -43.19 19.57 8.97
CA ASP A 470 -43.49 18.23 9.49
C ASP A 470 -43.50 18.21 11.00
N ASN A 471 -42.60 19.01 11.57
CA ASN A 471 -42.36 19.33 12.97
C ASN A 471 -41.60 18.16 13.62
N ASP A 472 -40.57 17.73 12.89
CA ASP A 472 -39.46 16.82 13.19
C ASP A 472 -38.16 17.59 13.48
N GLY A 473 -37.90 18.72 12.82
CA GLY A 473 -36.84 19.67 13.23
C GLY A 473 -36.02 20.22 12.06
N LEU A 474 -35.57 19.30 11.20
CA LEU A 474 -34.91 19.56 9.91
C LEU A 474 -35.67 20.57 9.04
N ASP A 475 -34.93 21.50 8.41
CA ASP A 475 -35.50 22.57 7.60
C ASP A 475 -35.89 22.11 6.17
N ASP A 476 -37.04 22.62 5.62
CA ASP A 476 -37.53 22.43 4.22
C ASP A 476 -36.44 22.77 3.14
N GLY A 477 -35.32 23.39 3.54
CA GLY A 477 -34.17 23.74 2.72
C GLY A 477 -33.11 22.64 2.55
N TYR A 478 -33.02 21.72 3.51
CA TYR A 478 -32.14 20.54 3.51
C TYR A 478 -32.89 19.29 3.06
N GLU A 479 -34.18 19.16 3.43
CA GLU A 479 -35.05 18.01 3.08
C GLU A 479 -34.98 17.56 1.59
N GLY A 480 -34.93 16.24 1.38
CA GLY A 480 -34.64 15.55 0.12
C GLY A 480 -35.72 15.56 -0.97
N GLU A 481 -35.98 14.38 -1.60
CA GLU A 481 -37.03 14.28 -2.65
C GLU A 481 -38.42 14.10 -2.05
N THR A 482 -38.49 13.48 -0.87
CA THR A 482 -39.64 13.60 0.03
C THR A 482 -39.39 14.82 0.95
N VAL A 483 -40.50 15.40 1.42
CA VAL A 483 -40.48 16.63 2.22
C VAL A 483 -41.67 16.57 3.19
N ILE A 484 -42.12 15.37 3.59
CA ILE A 484 -43.20 15.06 4.56
C ILE A 484 -43.19 13.53 4.77
N ASP A 485 -42.47 13.03 5.77
CA ASP A 485 -42.44 11.60 6.09
C ASP A 485 -42.15 11.31 7.57
N ILE A 486 -41.14 10.48 7.87
CA ILE A 486 -40.71 9.94 9.17
C ILE A 486 -39.32 9.26 9.06
N ASP A 487 -38.55 9.47 7.99
CA ASP A 487 -37.21 8.89 7.82
C ASP A 487 -36.20 9.78 8.53
N VAL A 488 -35.72 9.32 9.69
CA VAL A 488 -34.86 10.09 10.62
C VAL A 488 -33.46 10.40 10.07
N ASN A 489 -33.14 9.89 8.89
CA ASN A 489 -31.92 10.17 8.14
C ASN A 489 -32.20 10.87 6.79
N ASP A 490 -33.40 11.41 6.58
CA ASP A 490 -33.86 12.07 5.35
C ASP A 490 -33.38 11.39 4.04
N GLU A 491 -33.62 10.08 3.93
CA GLU A 491 -33.31 9.28 2.75
C GLU A 491 -31.77 9.11 2.48
N MET A 492 -30.88 9.59 3.37
CA MET A 492 -29.42 9.42 3.35
C MET A 492 -29.00 8.01 3.81
N ASP A 493 -29.48 6.99 3.09
CA ASP A 493 -29.20 5.55 3.35
C ASP A 493 -27.71 5.16 3.23
N GLU A 494 -26.89 5.97 2.55
CA GLU A 494 -25.47 5.71 2.24
C GLU A 494 -24.68 7.05 2.31
N PRO A 495 -24.39 7.62 3.50
CA PRO A 495 -23.83 8.97 3.66
C PRO A 495 -22.56 9.26 2.86
N SER A 496 -21.66 8.27 2.70
CA SER A 496 -20.45 8.36 1.85
C SER A 496 -20.70 8.45 0.33
N LEU A 497 -21.93 8.78 -0.08
CA LEU A 497 -22.32 9.13 -1.45
C LEU A 497 -23.11 10.46 -1.52
N PHE A 498 -23.37 11.09 -0.38
CA PHE A 498 -24.23 12.27 -0.21
C PHE A 498 -23.56 13.41 0.57
N LEU A 499 -22.65 13.10 1.50
CA LEU A 499 -21.76 14.08 2.13
C LEU A 499 -20.50 14.23 1.28
N THR A 500 -19.80 15.36 1.46
CA THR A 500 -18.49 15.62 0.84
C THR A 500 -17.42 14.74 1.50
N ASP A 501 -16.39 14.41 0.73
CA ASP A 501 -15.29 13.48 1.06
C ASP A 501 -14.18 13.81 0.05
N THR A 502 -13.47 14.92 0.31
CA THR A 502 -12.67 15.66 -0.67
C THR A 502 -11.41 14.91 -1.11
N ASP A 503 -10.67 14.30 -0.18
CA ASP A 503 -9.50 13.45 -0.49
C ASP A 503 -9.90 12.01 -0.93
N SER A 504 -11.09 11.54 -0.55
CA SER A 504 -11.61 10.17 -0.72
C SER A 504 -10.99 9.09 0.19
N ASP A 505 -10.59 9.42 1.42
CA ASP A 505 -10.20 8.53 2.52
C ASP A 505 -11.42 7.74 3.06
N GLY A 506 -12.59 8.39 3.15
CA GLY A 506 -13.84 7.83 3.69
C GLY A 506 -14.32 8.41 5.03
N ILE A 507 -13.61 9.40 5.59
CA ILE A 507 -14.10 10.39 6.55
C ILE A 507 -14.75 11.54 5.74
N PRO A 508 -15.98 11.99 6.05
CA PRO A 508 -16.56 13.15 5.39
C PRO A 508 -15.96 14.46 5.92
N ASP A 509 -15.86 15.46 5.05
CA ASP A 509 -15.17 16.75 5.27
C ASP A 509 -15.45 17.40 6.65
N PHE A 510 -16.72 17.45 7.12
CA PHE A 510 -17.10 18.01 8.44
C PHE A 510 -16.49 17.29 9.68
N ARG A 511 -15.64 16.30 9.47
CA ARG A 511 -14.92 15.52 10.49
C ARG A 511 -13.44 15.35 10.18
N ASP A 512 -12.96 15.92 9.07
CA ASP A 512 -11.57 15.80 8.65
C ASP A 512 -10.84 17.14 8.67
N SER A 513 -10.16 17.35 9.80
CA SER A 513 -9.29 18.50 10.05
C SER A 513 -8.19 18.76 9.00
N ASP A 514 -7.97 17.86 8.03
CA ASP A 514 -7.08 18.02 6.86
C ASP A 514 -7.80 17.54 5.58
N ASP A 515 -9.03 18.02 5.35
CA ASP A 515 -9.99 17.84 4.22
C ASP A 515 -9.46 17.31 2.86
N ASP A 516 -8.27 17.75 2.44
CA ASP A 516 -7.66 17.41 1.15
C ASP A 516 -6.40 16.51 1.22
N ASP A 517 -5.96 16.16 2.44
CA ASP A 517 -4.78 15.36 2.80
C ASP A 517 -3.45 15.88 2.15
N ASP A 518 -3.34 17.20 1.93
CA ASP A 518 -2.10 17.92 1.55
C ASP A 518 -1.02 17.81 2.65
N GLY A 519 -1.46 17.73 3.92
CA GLY A 519 -0.63 17.76 5.11
C GLY A 519 -0.53 19.15 5.75
N ILE A 520 -1.54 20.00 5.57
CA ILE A 520 -1.72 21.32 6.18
C ILE A 520 -3.18 21.44 6.63
N GLU A 521 -3.42 20.94 7.84
CA GLU A 521 -4.72 20.95 8.53
C GLU A 521 -5.47 22.29 8.33
N THR A 522 -6.74 22.22 7.90
CA THR A 522 -7.60 23.31 7.43
C THR A 522 -7.52 24.56 8.30
N ILE A 523 -7.49 24.41 9.62
CA ILE A 523 -7.35 25.50 10.59
C ILE A 523 -6.13 26.42 10.36
N ASP A 524 -5.04 25.93 9.77
CA ASP A 524 -3.82 26.70 9.45
C ASP A 524 -3.88 27.36 8.04
N GLU A 525 -4.95 27.14 7.26
CA GLU A 525 -5.17 27.59 5.86
C GLU A 525 -5.85 28.98 5.71
N ASP A 526 -6.35 29.62 6.77
CA ASP A 526 -6.77 31.04 6.78
C ASP A 526 -5.53 31.97 6.63
N LEU A 527 -5.03 32.07 5.39
CA LEU A 527 -3.80 32.76 5.02
C LEU A 527 -3.85 34.27 5.31
N ASP A 528 -5.04 34.87 5.23
CA ASP A 528 -5.33 36.31 5.44
C ASP A 528 -5.55 36.65 6.93
N GLN A 529 -6.04 35.67 7.71
CA GLN A 529 -6.46 35.74 9.11
C GLN A 529 -7.73 36.57 9.32
N ASP A 530 -8.74 36.36 8.47
CA ASP A 530 -10.06 36.99 8.56
C ASP A 530 -11.24 36.06 8.92
N GLY A 531 -10.98 34.75 9.03
CA GLY A 531 -11.94 33.71 9.45
C GLY A 531 -12.99 33.39 8.39
N ASN A 532 -12.54 33.19 7.14
CA ASN A 532 -13.40 32.91 5.99
C ASN A 532 -12.63 32.10 4.94
N TYR A 533 -12.33 30.85 5.28
CA TYR A 533 -11.53 29.89 4.50
C TYR A 533 -11.95 29.81 3.02
N ALA A 534 -13.27 29.78 2.76
CA ALA A 534 -13.93 29.91 1.45
C ALA A 534 -13.56 31.14 0.56
N ASN A 535 -12.59 31.98 0.92
CA ASN A 535 -12.05 33.02 0.03
C ASN A 535 -10.52 33.08 -0.11
N ASP A 536 -9.80 32.21 0.60
CA ASP A 536 -8.38 32.00 0.34
C ASP A 536 -8.27 30.97 -0.79
N ASP A 537 -7.92 31.46 -1.98
CA ASP A 537 -7.75 30.73 -3.24
C ASP A 537 -6.36 31.15 -3.76
N THR A 538 -5.33 30.37 -3.41
CA THR A 538 -3.92 30.73 -3.63
C THR A 538 -3.52 30.72 -5.10
N ASP A 539 -4.06 29.77 -5.87
CA ASP A 539 -3.75 29.49 -7.25
C ASP A 539 -4.59 30.35 -8.23
N GLY A 540 -5.87 30.56 -7.92
CA GLY A 540 -6.83 31.32 -8.69
C GLY A 540 -7.73 30.50 -9.62
N ASP A 541 -7.88 29.18 -9.43
CA ASP A 541 -8.73 28.33 -10.26
C ASP A 541 -10.22 28.32 -9.84
N GLY A 542 -10.49 28.53 -8.55
CA GLY A 542 -11.82 28.68 -7.97
C GLY A 542 -12.15 27.73 -6.80
N VAL A 543 -11.27 26.78 -6.47
CA VAL A 543 -11.38 25.96 -5.25
C VAL A 543 -10.75 26.72 -4.06
N PRO A 544 -11.36 26.72 -2.86
CA PRO A 544 -10.71 27.19 -1.64
C PRO A 544 -9.48 26.36 -1.28
N ASN A 545 -8.54 27.00 -0.60
CA ASN A 545 -7.28 26.41 -0.14
C ASN A 545 -7.48 25.05 0.57
N TYR A 546 -8.38 25.00 1.55
CA TYR A 546 -8.68 23.82 2.36
C TYR A 546 -9.33 22.64 1.59
N LEU A 547 -9.75 22.86 0.34
CA LEU A 547 -10.31 21.81 -0.54
C LEU A 547 -9.42 21.57 -1.79
N ASP A 548 -8.19 22.11 -1.83
CA ASP A 548 -7.31 22.15 -3.01
C ASP A 548 -5.95 21.45 -2.81
N PRO A 549 -5.88 20.11 -3.00
CA PRO A 549 -4.67 19.31 -2.76
C PRO A 549 -3.55 19.55 -3.79
N ASP A 550 -3.73 20.50 -4.71
CA ASP A 550 -2.69 21.08 -5.55
C ASP A 550 -2.85 22.61 -5.54
N LEU A 551 -2.64 23.24 -4.34
CA LEU A 551 -2.53 24.68 -3.93
C LEU A 551 -1.77 25.65 -4.89
N GLY A 552 -1.81 25.37 -6.18
CA GLY A 552 -0.82 25.63 -7.20
C GLY A 552 0.60 25.15 -6.86
N GLU A 553 1.52 25.28 -7.82
CA GLU A 553 2.95 25.24 -7.48
C GLU A 553 3.26 26.39 -6.49
N THR A 554 3.36 26.07 -5.20
CA THR A 554 3.79 26.96 -4.10
C THR A 554 5.23 27.50 -4.26
N THR A 555 5.86 27.29 -5.43
CA THR A 555 6.86 28.21 -5.98
C THR A 555 6.67 28.50 -7.48
N VAL A 556 6.12 29.67 -7.83
CA VAL A 556 6.38 30.47 -9.06
C VAL A 556 7.21 29.74 -10.14
N ASP A 557 6.57 28.87 -10.95
CA ASP A 557 7.15 27.97 -11.97
C ASP A 557 8.68 27.87 -11.93
N GLU A 558 9.27 26.82 -11.34
CA GLU A 558 10.71 26.61 -11.54
C GLU A 558 10.99 26.39 -13.04
N ILE A 559 11.81 27.27 -13.61
CA ILE A 559 12.18 27.17 -15.02
C ILE A 559 13.09 25.95 -15.25
N ASP A 560 12.48 24.79 -15.48
CA ASP A 560 13.19 23.58 -15.91
C ASP A 560 13.75 23.76 -17.33
N VAL A 561 15.01 23.37 -17.50
CA VAL A 561 15.74 23.43 -18.76
C VAL A 561 16.18 22.03 -19.13
N ILE A 562 15.38 21.39 -20.00
CA ILE A 562 15.64 20.05 -20.54
C ILE A 562 17.07 19.97 -21.10
N ASN A 563 17.93 19.24 -20.38
CA ASN A 563 19.38 19.28 -20.57
C ASN A 563 19.89 18.52 -21.81
N VAL A 564 19.01 18.06 -22.69
CA VAL A 564 19.31 17.31 -23.92
C VAL A 564 18.58 17.89 -25.13
N ILE A 565 19.26 17.92 -26.28
CA ILE A 565 18.61 18.14 -27.59
C ILE A 565 19.05 17.10 -28.61
N THR A 566 18.12 16.66 -29.46
CA THR A 566 18.30 15.69 -30.54
C THR A 566 17.84 16.25 -31.89
N PRO A 567 18.58 17.21 -32.53
CA PRO A 567 18.13 17.86 -33.77
C PRO A 567 18.22 16.94 -35.00
N ASN A 568 17.28 16.01 -35.12
CA ASN A 568 17.20 14.92 -36.08
C ASN A 568 15.98 15.03 -37.04
N GLY A 569 14.97 15.85 -36.71
CA GLY A 569 13.76 16.09 -37.49
C GLY A 569 12.58 15.14 -37.20
N ASP A 570 12.54 14.43 -36.07
CA ASP A 570 11.41 13.60 -35.65
C ASP A 570 10.34 14.34 -34.83
N GLY A 571 10.63 15.58 -34.38
CA GLY A 571 9.74 16.41 -33.59
C GLY A 571 9.96 16.33 -32.07
N VAL A 572 10.85 15.47 -31.58
CA VAL A 572 11.12 15.24 -30.15
C VAL A 572 12.50 15.79 -29.77
N HIS A 573 12.54 16.75 -28.84
CA HIS A 573 13.75 17.50 -28.44
C HIS A 573 14.61 18.04 -29.62
N ASP A 574 13.99 18.29 -30.78
CA ASP A 574 14.63 18.89 -31.96
C ASP A 574 15.18 20.31 -31.67
N VAL A 575 14.64 20.94 -30.62
CA VAL A 575 15.05 22.24 -30.07
C VAL A 575 15.18 22.13 -28.56
N LEU A 576 15.93 23.05 -27.94
CA LEU A 576 16.00 23.17 -26.48
C LEU A 576 14.62 23.56 -25.92
N ALA A 577 13.98 22.61 -25.24
CA ALA A 577 12.81 22.86 -24.44
C ALA A 577 13.23 23.51 -23.12
N ILE A 578 12.42 24.46 -22.66
CA ILE A 578 12.52 25.11 -21.36
C ILE A 578 11.07 25.25 -20.93
N ASN A 579 10.67 24.60 -19.83
CA ASN A 579 9.30 24.62 -19.33
C ASN A 579 9.09 25.90 -18.51
N GLY A 580 7.86 26.37 -18.36
CA GLY A 580 7.52 27.64 -17.66
C GLY A 580 8.03 28.93 -18.31
N ILE A 581 8.89 28.87 -19.35
CA ILE A 581 9.55 30.06 -19.92
C ILE A 581 8.59 31.06 -20.60
N GLU A 582 7.42 30.58 -21.02
CA GLU A 582 6.29 31.32 -21.55
C GLU A 582 5.77 32.38 -20.57
N ASN A 583 5.78 32.08 -19.28
CA ASN A 583 5.33 32.96 -18.20
C ASN A 583 6.32 34.12 -17.97
N TYR A 584 7.54 34.01 -18.52
CA TYR A 584 8.61 35.01 -18.45
C TYR A 584 8.96 35.59 -19.84
N PRO A 585 8.08 36.41 -20.48
CA PRO A 585 8.27 36.89 -21.85
C PRO A 585 9.48 37.83 -22.03
N ASN A 586 10.00 38.44 -20.95
CA ASN A 586 11.25 39.19 -20.95
C ASN A 586 12.44 38.34 -20.49
N ASN A 587 12.71 37.26 -21.23
CA ASN A 587 13.86 36.40 -21.00
C ASN A 587 15.00 36.60 -22.03
N THR A 588 16.18 36.04 -21.77
CA THR A 588 17.35 36.04 -22.65
C THR A 588 18.18 34.77 -22.45
N VAL A 589 18.11 33.84 -23.40
CA VAL A 589 18.96 32.63 -23.44
C VAL A 589 20.27 32.91 -24.18
N ARG A 590 21.39 32.49 -23.59
CA ARG A 590 22.74 32.51 -24.18
C ARG A 590 23.37 31.13 -24.05
N ILE A 591 24.02 30.63 -25.09
CA ILE A 591 24.66 29.31 -25.09
C ILE A 591 26.13 29.44 -25.48
N TYR A 592 26.99 28.74 -24.75
CA TYR A 592 28.44 28.78 -24.84
C TYR A 592 28.99 27.38 -25.08
N ASN A 593 30.05 27.28 -25.88
CA ASN A 593 30.82 26.03 -25.96
C ASN A 593 31.76 25.87 -24.77
N ARG A 594 32.37 24.68 -24.63
CA ARG A 594 33.35 24.33 -23.58
C ARG A 594 34.59 25.24 -23.45
N TRP A 595 34.79 26.20 -24.36
CA TRP A 595 35.87 27.19 -24.30
C TRP A 595 35.36 28.60 -23.90
N GLY A 596 34.10 28.71 -23.45
CA GLY A 596 33.48 29.98 -23.06
C GLY A 596 33.12 30.89 -24.24
N VAL A 597 33.11 30.37 -25.48
CA VAL A 597 32.73 31.15 -26.67
C VAL A 597 31.23 31.00 -26.88
N MET A 598 30.51 32.13 -26.89
CA MET A 598 29.08 32.19 -27.17
C MET A 598 28.78 31.73 -28.60
N VAL A 599 27.92 30.73 -28.74
CA VAL A 599 27.50 30.12 -30.01
C VAL A 599 26.06 30.48 -30.39
N TYR A 600 25.21 30.81 -29.42
CA TYR A 600 23.84 31.26 -29.65
C TYR A 600 23.45 32.32 -28.61
N GLN A 601 22.58 33.24 -29.00
CA GLN A 601 21.90 34.17 -28.11
C GLN A 601 20.57 34.57 -28.74
N THR A 602 19.49 34.59 -27.95
CA THR A 602 18.25 35.27 -28.31
C THR A 602 17.67 36.04 -27.12
N ARG A 603 16.62 36.83 -27.39
CA ARG A 603 15.76 37.47 -26.38
C ARG A 603 14.33 37.03 -26.63
N SER A 604 13.54 36.86 -25.57
CA SER A 604 12.21 36.27 -25.64
C SER A 604 12.27 34.92 -26.36
N TYR A 605 13.00 33.99 -25.75
CA TYR A 605 13.03 32.56 -26.08
C TYR A 605 11.61 31.99 -26.00
N ASN A 606 11.34 30.94 -26.79
CA ASN A 606 10.02 30.34 -27.04
C ASN A 606 9.01 31.27 -27.75
N THR A 607 9.11 32.60 -27.60
CA THR A 607 8.23 33.55 -28.30
C THR A 607 8.51 33.62 -29.81
N ASN A 608 7.46 33.54 -30.65
CA ASN A 608 7.55 33.71 -32.11
C ASN A 608 8.55 32.78 -32.84
N GLY A 609 8.85 31.60 -32.29
CA GLY A 609 9.81 30.65 -32.88
C GLY A 609 11.29 30.99 -32.59
N ASN A 610 11.56 31.82 -31.58
CA ASN A 610 12.91 32.05 -31.05
C ASN A 610 13.40 30.85 -30.24
N VAL A 611 13.85 29.80 -30.93
CA VAL A 611 14.31 28.54 -30.31
C VAL A 611 15.75 28.22 -30.70
N PHE A 612 16.39 27.30 -29.95
CA PHE A 612 17.73 26.79 -30.24
C PHE A 612 17.66 25.34 -30.74
N ASP A 613 17.92 25.16 -32.03
CA ASP A 613 17.90 23.90 -32.80
C ASP A 613 19.30 23.24 -32.93
N GLY A 614 20.24 23.62 -32.05
CA GLY A 614 21.65 23.24 -32.19
C GLY A 614 22.40 23.96 -33.34
N THR A 615 21.85 25.03 -33.92
CA THR A 615 22.53 25.86 -34.93
C THR A 615 23.25 27.05 -34.30
N SER A 616 24.52 27.28 -34.68
CA SER A 616 25.31 28.41 -34.20
C SER A 616 24.95 29.72 -34.92
N GLN A 617 24.64 30.76 -34.15
CA GLN A 617 24.67 32.15 -34.62
C GLN A 617 26.06 32.80 -34.41
N GLY A 618 26.91 32.20 -33.58
CA GLY A 618 28.31 32.57 -33.37
C GLY A 618 29.19 32.32 -34.60
N ARG A 619 30.33 33.00 -34.66
CA ARG A 619 31.23 33.01 -35.82
C ARG A 619 32.09 31.75 -35.92
N VAL A 620 31.49 30.61 -36.27
CA VAL A 620 32.23 29.38 -36.61
C VAL A 620 32.56 29.38 -38.10
N THR A 621 33.83 29.20 -38.44
CA THR A 621 34.25 28.88 -39.82
C THR A 621 34.41 27.38 -39.96
N VAL A 622 34.05 26.87 -41.15
CA VAL A 622 34.11 25.49 -41.65
C VAL A 622 32.75 24.78 -41.58
N ASP A 623 32.32 24.32 -42.76
CA ASP A 623 31.10 23.60 -43.15
C ASP A 623 29.76 24.34 -43.14
N GLN A 624 28.86 23.83 -43.98
CA GLN A 624 27.99 24.65 -44.85
C GLN A 624 26.63 25.01 -44.23
N ASP A 625 26.31 24.45 -43.06
CA ASP A 625 24.96 24.45 -42.47
C ASP A 625 24.90 25.05 -41.04
N ASN A 626 25.96 25.70 -40.55
CA ASN A 626 26.06 26.33 -39.20
C ASN A 626 25.79 25.42 -37.97
N LYS A 627 25.49 24.14 -38.17
CA LYS A 627 25.18 23.15 -37.12
C LYS A 627 26.35 22.94 -36.16
N LEU A 628 26.08 22.99 -34.86
CA LEU A 628 27.07 22.71 -33.82
C LEU A 628 27.40 21.20 -33.74
N PRO A 629 28.65 20.78 -33.45
CA PRO A 629 28.99 19.39 -33.20
C PRO A 629 28.31 18.81 -31.95
N VAL A 630 28.14 17.48 -31.94
CA VAL A 630 27.69 16.69 -30.78
C VAL A 630 28.59 16.91 -29.56
N GLY A 631 27.98 16.98 -28.38
CA GLY A 631 28.66 17.13 -27.09
C GLY A 631 28.04 18.21 -26.20
N THR A 632 28.66 18.43 -25.04
CA THR A 632 28.19 19.37 -23.99
C THR A 632 28.49 20.84 -24.32
N TYR A 633 27.48 21.68 -24.08
CA TYR A 633 27.48 23.13 -24.10
C TYR A 633 26.92 23.65 -22.76
N PHE A 634 27.06 24.95 -22.50
CA PHE A 634 26.58 25.58 -21.27
C PHE A 634 25.63 26.71 -21.60
N TYR A 635 24.54 26.85 -20.86
CA TYR A 635 23.59 27.95 -21.05
C TYR A 635 23.61 28.92 -19.88
N VAL A 636 23.20 30.15 -20.16
CA VAL A 636 22.80 31.14 -19.16
C VAL A 636 21.49 31.74 -19.64
N LEU A 637 20.46 31.59 -18.81
CA LEU A 637 19.14 32.17 -18.98
C LEU A 637 19.01 33.32 -17.99
N ASP A 638 18.74 34.53 -18.48
CA ASP A 638 18.26 35.64 -17.64
C ASP A 638 16.76 35.80 -17.88
N TYR A 639 15.97 36.05 -16.84
CA TYR A 639 14.53 36.30 -16.93
C TYR A 639 14.09 37.34 -15.90
N GLU A 640 13.00 38.06 -16.18
CA GLU A 640 12.36 39.02 -15.27
C GLU A 640 11.18 38.32 -14.59
N ASP A 641 11.20 38.21 -13.26
CA ASP A 641 10.09 37.66 -12.48
C ASP A 641 8.87 38.58 -12.45
N MET A 642 7.72 38.08 -11.98
CA MET A 642 6.48 38.86 -11.87
C MET A 642 6.61 40.12 -10.99
N GLY A 643 7.56 40.11 -10.04
CA GLY A 643 7.94 41.27 -9.22
C GLY A 643 8.85 42.29 -9.92
N GLY A 644 9.25 42.06 -11.17
CA GLY A 644 10.13 42.94 -11.96
C GLY A 644 11.62 42.82 -11.62
N ASN A 645 12.05 41.73 -10.96
CA ASN A 645 13.45 41.48 -10.64
C ASN A 645 14.09 40.55 -11.67
N MET A 646 15.35 40.83 -12.02
CA MET A 646 16.11 39.96 -12.92
C MET A 646 16.70 38.76 -12.17
N LYS A 647 16.22 37.56 -12.49
CA LYS A 647 16.76 36.26 -12.08
C LYS A 647 17.73 35.73 -13.16
N GLN A 648 18.60 34.78 -12.79
CA GLN A 648 19.54 34.16 -13.73
C GLN A 648 19.78 32.68 -13.37
N LEU A 649 19.46 31.79 -14.30
CA LEU A 649 19.66 30.34 -14.20
C LEU A 649 20.77 29.91 -15.18
N SER A 650 21.57 28.90 -14.82
CA SER A 650 22.65 28.42 -15.69
C SER A 650 23.00 26.96 -15.43
N GLY A 651 23.12 26.19 -16.52
CA GLY A 651 23.47 24.78 -16.47
C GLY A 651 24.18 24.32 -17.74
N TYR A 652 24.06 23.03 -18.07
CA TYR A 652 24.58 22.44 -19.29
C TYR A 652 23.46 21.92 -20.19
N ILE A 653 23.76 21.79 -21.48
CA ILE A 653 22.95 21.04 -22.44
C ILE A 653 23.85 20.08 -23.23
N TYR A 654 23.34 18.89 -23.55
CA TYR A 654 24.02 17.92 -24.39
C TYR A 654 23.35 17.85 -25.76
N ILE A 655 24.11 18.19 -26.81
CA ILE A 655 23.64 18.04 -28.20
C ILE A 655 23.96 16.63 -28.67
N ASN A 656 22.94 15.83 -28.98
CA ASN A 656 23.04 14.53 -29.64
C ASN A 656 22.47 14.60 -31.08
N ARG A 657 22.82 13.67 -31.98
CA ARG A 657 22.31 13.60 -33.37
C ARG A 657 22.42 12.21 -33.98
#